data_AF-A0A2E1S7S9-F1
#
_entry.id   AF-A0A2E1S7S9-F1
#
_cell.length_a   1.000
_cell.length_b   1.000
_cell.length_c   1.000
_cell.angle_alpha   90.00
_cell.angle_beta   90.00
_cell.angle_gamma   90.00
#
_symmetry.space_group_name_H-M   'P 1'
#
loop_
_entity.id
_entity.type
_entity.pdbx_description
1 polymer ?
#
loop_
_entity_poly.entity_id
_entity_poly.type
_entity_poly.pdbx_seq_one_letter_code
_entity_poly.pdbx_strand_id
1 'polypeptide(L)'
;MRIIKCFLITQFFLVIFLYSNSAFSKNLTIPSSIQFELSNSEYNKYLRRSMRAYTDGEIYGEKNIKKKYKKWVKAKILTDEKLINSEIRILGDWKDHLRPPLTSLKVKLLDDSFNGVTRFNLFLPETRNGENEVFWTLMLEYLGFPSLYTRMVEVNLNGNIYKAIFQEDATKEFLERNKLTETVILKNNDFDFYLNDKEREIYNNFFSSSYVIDNNNFLKNDIANFIASEAISLRASENFNKLVINDDFFTTIHKKYAYHGLATINRKYIYIPYKKIFVPLYYDGNVQFLPGKTDCQKKVNIEILTSFKKDFKILARRDLTKMQECVLGDIFALSKDNIKKLNDYFPNKNINLDKDLKYTNIKNKIISYLNKNKAVEENNLKKSNKEAISYSFIFNDNFYNCSLSINKNEIVSCSKIDRFSYSKLISESGRFKKLNNFKSFPINLGTFNNEIPIIELSNMRSEYILDKNATYYFVKKNIKNRDIKFLFKNSKSKLYIQGNFLNVNFDFERKFSNENIIFDSVRYDKNLLTGCANFYDSRFKDVSIKSSNMICEDSINIKNSTGNINNIEIKDSFYDALDFDFSDLKIKELKINKAFNDCLDFSLGNYEIDKLYAQKCGDKGVSVGEKSKVKIFNASIAESNIGIASKDSSNVEVENLDMNILRTCLAAYRKKREFSSAKLFVKNFQCRNFYIKTDTDKNSIITINNEI
;
A
#
# COMPACT_ATOMS: atom_id res chain seq x y z
N MET A 1 -52.00 -33.55 34.40
CA MET A 1 -52.05 -32.08 34.24
C MET A 1 -50.87 -31.63 33.39
N ARG A 2 -51.17 -31.02 32.22
CA ARG A 2 -50.37 -30.07 31.39
C ARG A 2 -48.88 -30.40 31.14
N ILE A 3 -48.53 -30.86 29.93
CA ILE A 3 -48.05 -30.05 28.77
C ILE A 3 -46.84 -29.18 29.13
N ILE A 4 -45.68 -29.47 28.53
CA ILE A 4 -44.92 -28.58 27.63
C ILE A 4 -43.86 -29.42 26.90
N LYS A 5 -44.00 -29.49 25.57
CA LYS A 5 -42.94 -29.83 24.62
C LYS A 5 -41.89 -28.72 24.68
N CYS A 6 -40.66 -29.04 25.05
CA CYS A 6 -39.53 -28.15 24.79
C CYS A 6 -38.70 -28.73 23.65
N PHE A 7 -38.90 -28.15 22.46
CA PHE A 7 -37.97 -28.20 21.34
C PHE A 7 -36.61 -27.65 21.83
N LEU A 8 -35.62 -28.52 22.03
CA LEU A 8 -34.22 -28.11 22.01
C LEU A 8 -33.76 -28.12 20.55
N ILE A 9 -34.06 -27.04 19.84
CA ILE A 9 -33.26 -26.62 18.69
C ILE A 9 -31.94 -26.16 19.29
N THR A 10 -30.97 -27.07 19.39
CA THR A 10 -29.58 -26.68 19.54
C THR A 10 -29.18 -25.98 18.24
N GLN A 11 -29.36 -24.66 18.24
CA GLN A 11 -28.76 -23.76 17.29
C GLN A 11 -27.25 -23.86 17.51
N PHE A 12 -26.63 -24.87 16.91
CA PHE A 12 -25.19 -24.98 16.77
C PHE A 12 -24.80 -23.83 15.85
N PHE A 13 -24.58 -22.65 16.44
CA PHE A 13 -23.84 -21.58 15.79
C PHE A 13 -22.44 -22.15 15.56
N LEU A 14 -22.28 -22.72 14.37
CA LEU A 14 -21.01 -22.99 13.74
C LEU A 14 -20.30 -21.62 13.67
N VAL A 15 -19.56 -21.26 14.71
CA VAL A 15 -18.52 -20.23 14.64
C VAL A 15 -17.36 -20.86 13.89
N ILE A 16 -17.58 -21.22 12.63
CA ILE A 16 -16.54 -21.32 11.62
C ILE A 16 -16.53 -19.95 10.95
N PHE A 17 -15.97 -18.99 11.67
CA PHE A 17 -15.44 -17.78 11.08
C PHE A 17 -14.31 -17.35 11.98
N LEU A 18 -13.07 -17.64 11.55
CA LEU A 18 -11.96 -16.68 11.47
C LEU A 18 -10.60 -17.38 11.43
N TYR A 19 -10.29 -18.05 10.31
CA TYR A 19 -8.95 -17.89 9.73
C TYR A 19 -9.17 -17.53 8.28
N SER A 20 -8.83 -16.29 7.95
CA SER A 20 -8.93 -15.76 6.60
C SER A 20 -8.25 -16.69 5.62
N ASN A 21 -8.98 -17.09 4.57
CA ASN A 21 -8.42 -17.47 3.29
C ASN A 21 -7.34 -16.45 2.90
N SER A 22 -6.08 -16.83 3.06
CA SER A 22 -4.92 -16.09 2.54
C SER A 22 -4.23 -16.95 1.47
N ALA A 23 -4.99 -17.35 0.44
CA ALA A 23 -4.44 -17.99 -0.74
C ALA A 23 -3.51 -17.05 -1.55
N PHE A 24 -3.35 -15.79 -1.14
CA PHE A 24 -2.59 -14.78 -1.87
C PHE A 24 -1.27 -14.35 -1.19
N SER A 25 -1.07 -14.54 0.12
CA SER A 25 0.06 -13.90 0.83
C SER A 25 1.20 -14.81 1.31
N LYS A 26 1.04 -16.13 1.41
CA LYS A 26 2.03 -16.94 2.18
C LYS A 26 3.27 -17.44 1.43
N ASN A 27 3.23 -17.62 0.11
CA ASN A 27 4.32 -18.32 -0.60
C ASN A 27 5.13 -17.39 -1.52
N LEU A 28 5.86 -16.42 -0.95
CA LEU A 28 7.01 -15.85 -1.65
C LEU A 28 8.09 -16.93 -1.72
N THR A 29 8.51 -17.30 -2.93
CA THR A 29 9.65 -18.21 -3.12
C THR A 29 10.93 -17.39 -3.13
N ILE A 30 11.36 -16.97 -1.94
CA ILE A 30 12.70 -16.42 -1.75
C ILE A 30 13.67 -17.59 -1.59
N PRO A 31 14.77 -17.63 -2.36
CA PRO A 31 15.72 -18.74 -2.28
C PRO A 31 16.38 -18.80 -0.89
N SER A 32 16.74 -20.01 -0.47
CA SER A 32 17.33 -20.24 0.86
C SER A 32 18.79 -19.76 0.96
N SER A 33 19.43 -19.60 -0.20
CA SER A 33 20.76 -19.03 -0.39
C SER A 33 20.69 -17.96 -1.50
N ILE A 34 21.50 -16.91 -1.38
CA ILE A 34 21.63 -15.86 -2.40
C ILE A 34 23.11 -15.67 -2.69
N GLN A 35 23.51 -15.96 -3.93
CA GLN A 35 24.88 -15.76 -4.39
C GLN A 35 25.00 -14.46 -5.18
N PHE A 36 25.88 -13.58 -4.71
CA PHE A 36 26.24 -12.33 -5.36
C PHE A 36 27.59 -12.43 -6.03
N GLU A 37 27.65 -11.99 -7.29
CA GLU A 37 28.87 -11.81 -8.05
C GLU A 37 29.06 -10.34 -8.42
N LEU A 38 30.11 -9.75 -7.87
CA LEU A 38 30.61 -8.44 -8.23
C LEU A 38 31.88 -8.59 -9.06
N SER A 39 32.07 -7.74 -10.06
CA SER A 39 33.36 -7.64 -10.74
C SER A 39 34.44 -7.19 -9.77
N ASN A 40 35.72 -7.51 -10.04
CA ASN A 40 36.84 -7.11 -9.18
C ASN A 40 36.85 -5.60 -8.88
N SER A 41 36.51 -4.76 -9.86
CA SER A 41 36.41 -3.31 -9.68
C SER A 41 35.29 -2.91 -8.71
N GLU A 42 34.09 -3.45 -8.88
CA GLU A 42 32.94 -3.15 -8.01
C GLU A 42 33.13 -3.70 -6.58
N TYR A 43 33.68 -4.91 -6.46
CA TYR A 43 33.99 -5.53 -5.17
C TYR A 43 35.05 -4.73 -4.40
N ASN A 44 36.12 -4.29 -5.07
CA ASN A 44 37.13 -3.43 -4.47
C ASN A 44 36.57 -2.08 -4.01
N LYS A 45 35.64 -1.48 -4.77
CA LYS A 45 34.95 -0.24 -4.33
C LYS A 45 34.12 -0.50 -3.08
N TYR A 46 33.38 -1.60 -3.02
CA TYR A 46 32.59 -1.99 -1.86
C TYR A 46 33.48 -2.21 -0.63
N LEU A 47 34.53 -3.04 -0.74
CA LEU A 47 35.46 -3.33 0.35
C LEU A 47 36.16 -2.08 0.90
N ARG A 48 36.66 -1.20 0.02
CA ARG A 48 37.27 0.07 0.46
C ARG A 48 36.28 0.94 1.23
N ARG A 49 35.01 0.96 0.82
CA ARG A 49 33.97 1.73 1.51
C ARG A 49 33.58 1.10 2.84
N SER A 50 33.47 -0.23 2.93
CA SER A 50 33.14 -0.92 4.19
C SER A 50 34.25 -0.76 5.22
N MET A 51 35.52 -0.93 4.83
CA MET A 51 36.67 -0.72 5.71
C MET A 51 36.77 0.73 6.18
N ARG A 52 36.63 1.70 5.28
CA ARG A 52 36.61 3.13 5.67
C ARG A 52 35.43 3.48 6.55
N ALA A 53 34.26 2.90 6.33
CA ALA A 53 33.10 3.13 7.18
C ALA A 53 33.31 2.58 8.61
N TYR A 54 33.98 1.43 8.71
CA TYR A 54 34.30 0.80 9.99
C TYR A 54 35.27 1.67 10.81
N THR A 55 36.36 2.16 10.18
CA THR A 55 37.42 2.91 10.87
C THR A 55 37.15 4.41 11.03
N ASP A 56 36.29 5.03 10.21
CA ASP A 56 35.99 6.47 10.28
C ASP A 56 35.36 6.83 11.64
N GLY A 57 36.01 7.71 12.39
CA GLY A 57 35.53 8.18 13.70
C GLY A 57 35.74 7.20 14.86
N GLU A 58 36.41 6.05 14.63
CA GLU A 58 36.67 5.04 15.67
C GLU A 58 37.50 5.59 16.84
N ILE A 59 38.54 6.40 16.55
CA ILE A 59 39.38 7.09 17.54
C ILE A 59 38.54 8.04 18.45
N TYR A 60 37.42 8.54 17.93
CA TYR A 60 36.54 9.48 18.62
C TYR A 60 35.28 8.83 19.20
N GLY A 61 35.21 7.49 19.18
CA GLY A 61 34.04 6.74 19.65
C GLY A 61 32.78 6.91 18.79
N GLU A 62 32.88 7.44 17.57
CA GLU A 62 31.73 7.59 16.66
C GLU A 62 31.21 6.22 16.23
N LYS A 63 29.94 5.95 16.53
CA LYS A 63 29.26 4.70 16.18
C LYS A 63 28.47 4.75 14.86
N ASN A 64 28.38 5.91 14.20
CA ASN A 64 27.52 6.12 13.03
C ASN A 64 28.24 5.85 11.69
N ILE A 65 27.51 5.25 10.73
CA ILE A 65 27.94 5.06 9.34
C ILE A 65 27.57 6.29 8.51
N LYS A 66 28.58 7.07 8.09
CA LYS A 66 28.39 8.28 7.27
C LYS A 66 27.83 7.94 5.88
N LYS A 67 26.87 8.75 5.40
CA LYS A 67 26.18 8.58 4.09
C LYS A 67 27.12 8.52 2.88
N LYS A 68 28.32 9.13 2.96
CA LYS A 68 29.34 9.06 1.90
C LYS A 68 29.80 7.63 1.58
N TYR A 69 29.66 6.69 2.52
CA TYR A 69 30.02 5.28 2.33
C TYR A 69 28.88 4.41 1.78
N LYS A 70 27.62 4.82 1.96
CA LYS A 70 26.41 4.08 1.57
C LYS A 70 26.10 4.25 0.07
N LYS A 71 27.03 3.89 -0.80
CA LYS A 71 26.94 4.07 -2.26
C LYS A 71 26.70 2.73 -2.95
N TRP A 72 25.80 2.73 -3.94
CA TRP A 72 25.50 1.56 -4.76
C TRP A 72 26.73 1.09 -5.55
N VAL A 73 26.85 -0.23 -5.67
CA VAL A 73 27.76 -0.95 -6.57
C VAL A 73 26.95 -1.97 -7.36
N LYS A 74 27.37 -2.28 -8.58
CA LYS A 74 26.68 -3.26 -9.42
C LYS A 74 27.04 -4.68 -8.98
N ALA A 75 26.05 -5.56 -8.96
CA ALA A 75 26.20 -6.98 -8.65
C ALA A 75 25.27 -7.82 -9.53
N LYS A 76 25.56 -9.10 -9.64
CA LYS A 76 24.66 -10.09 -10.26
C LYS A 76 24.26 -11.10 -9.20
N ILE A 77 22.99 -11.50 -9.21
CA ILE A 77 22.53 -12.62 -8.40
C ILE A 77 22.43 -13.84 -9.29
N LEU A 78 23.07 -14.93 -8.85
CA LEU A 78 22.94 -16.24 -9.47
C LEU A 78 21.81 -17.01 -8.80
N THR A 79 20.85 -17.46 -9.59
CA THR A 79 19.87 -18.47 -9.20
C THR A 79 20.03 -19.70 -10.08
N ASP A 80 19.46 -20.83 -9.67
CA ASP A 80 19.51 -22.10 -10.44
C ASP A 80 18.91 -21.94 -11.85
N GLU A 81 18.03 -20.97 -12.04
CA GLU A 81 17.27 -20.77 -13.29
C GLU A 81 17.82 -19.62 -14.16
N LYS A 82 18.38 -18.56 -13.55
CA LYS A 82 18.74 -17.33 -14.26
C LYS A 82 19.71 -16.43 -13.51
N LEU A 83 20.31 -15.50 -14.26
CA LEU A 83 21.14 -14.43 -13.73
C LEU A 83 20.33 -13.13 -13.65
N ILE A 84 20.29 -12.51 -12.46
CA ILE A 84 19.51 -11.28 -12.20
C ILE A 84 20.47 -10.11 -12.00
N ASN A 85 20.27 -9.00 -12.73
CA ASN A 85 21.05 -7.80 -12.52
C ASN A 85 20.58 -7.07 -11.27
N SER A 86 21.53 -6.64 -10.44
CA SER A 86 21.24 -6.03 -9.14
C SER A 86 22.21 -4.91 -8.77
N GLU A 87 21.82 -4.12 -7.79
CA GLU A 87 22.71 -3.17 -7.10
C GLU A 87 22.68 -3.45 -5.61
N ILE A 88 23.84 -3.36 -4.98
CA ILE A 88 23.97 -3.50 -3.52
C ILE A 88 24.67 -2.29 -2.90
N ARG A 89 24.38 -2.00 -1.63
CA ARG A 89 25.11 -1.02 -0.84
C ARG A 89 25.09 -1.36 0.64
N ILE A 90 26.02 -0.79 1.40
CA ILE A 90 26.02 -0.82 2.86
C ILE A 90 24.69 -0.22 3.39
N LEU A 91 24.10 -0.93 4.35
CA LEU A 91 22.89 -0.58 5.10
C LEU A 91 23.23 -0.28 6.56
N GLY A 92 22.28 0.32 7.28
CA GLY A 92 22.38 0.56 8.71
C GLY A 92 22.91 1.95 9.04
N ASP A 93 22.50 2.48 10.18
CA ASP A 93 22.98 3.78 10.67
C ASP A 93 24.16 3.65 11.61
N TRP A 94 24.28 2.53 12.32
CA TRP A 94 25.34 2.26 13.29
C TRP A 94 26.33 1.21 12.77
N LYS A 95 27.55 1.21 13.32
CA LYS A 95 28.66 0.34 12.92
C LYS A 95 28.47 -1.14 13.28
N ASP A 96 27.48 -1.48 14.09
CA ASP A 96 27.02 -2.86 14.34
C ASP A 96 26.57 -3.58 13.05
N HIS A 97 26.23 -2.83 12.01
CA HIS A 97 25.98 -3.35 10.67
C HIS A 97 27.26 -3.69 9.87
N LEU A 98 28.45 -3.47 10.42
CA LEU A 98 29.74 -3.68 9.74
C LEU A 98 30.57 -4.76 10.42
N ARG A 99 30.86 -5.83 9.68
CA ARG A 99 31.88 -6.84 10.02
C ARG A 99 32.73 -7.13 8.78
N PRO A 100 33.50 -6.16 8.27
CA PRO A 100 34.15 -6.28 6.96
C PRO A 100 34.93 -7.60 6.81
N PRO A 101 34.83 -8.29 5.66
CA PRO A 101 34.18 -7.86 4.42
C PRO A 101 32.64 -7.95 4.42
N LEU A 102 32.04 -8.53 5.46
CA LEU A 102 30.60 -8.71 5.62
C LEU A 102 29.95 -7.42 6.12
N THR A 103 28.82 -7.03 5.54
CA THR A 103 28.02 -5.91 6.05
C THR A 103 26.55 -6.24 5.91
N SER A 104 25.70 -5.51 6.63
CA SER A 104 24.29 -5.47 6.27
C SER A 104 24.15 -4.78 4.91
N LEU A 105 23.39 -5.38 4.00
CA LEU A 105 23.25 -4.92 2.62
C LEU A 105 21.84 -4.44 2.34
N LYS A 106 21.72 -3.36 1.57
CA LYS A 106 20.50 -3.04 0.85
C LYS A 106 20.66 -3.52 -0.59
N VAL A 107 19.65 -4.20 -1.12
CA VAL A 107 19.66 -4.83 -2.43
C VAL A 107 18.49 -4.30 -3.27
N LYS A 108 18.77 -4.04 -4.55
CA LYS A 108 17.78 -3.64 -5.56
C LYS A 108 17.94 -4.53 -6.79
N LEU A 109 16.86 -5.16 -7.23
CA LEU A 109 16.80 -5.91 -8.47
C LEU A 109 16.40 -4.97 -9.62
N LEU A 110 17.09 -5.08 -10.75
CA LEU A 110 16.96 -4.14 -11.86
C LEU A 110 16.00 -4.63 -12.93
N ASP A 111 16.06 -5.91 -13.27
CA ASP A 111 15.38 -6.52 -14.41
C ASP A 111 14.47 -7.71 -14.05
N ASP A 112 14.37 -8.05 -12.77
CA ASP A 112 13.55 -9.16 -12.28
C ASP A 112 13.10 -8.97 -10.83
N SER A 113 12.51 -10.00 -10.21
CA SER A 113 12.11 -10.04 -8.81
C SER A 113 12.22 -11.44 -8.19
N PHE A 114 12.20 -11.51 -6.87
CA PHE A 114 11.91 -12.76 -6.17
C PHE A 114 10.41 -12.85 -5.89
N ASN A 115 9.65 -13.29 -6.90
CA ASN A 115 8.20 -13.49 -6.87
C ASN A 115 7.38 -12.27 -6.37
N GLY A 116 7.82 -11.07 -6.73
CA GLY A 116 7.19 -9.81 -6.31
C GLY A 116 8.09 -8.94 -5.42
N VAL A 117 9.18 -9.50 -4.87
CA VAL A 117 10.14 -8.69 -4.11
C VAL A 117 11.22 -8.16 -5.04
N THR A 118 11.19 -6.85 -5.30
CA THR A 118 12.18 -6.15 -6.16
C THR A 118 13.29 -5.46 -5.35
N ARG A 119 13.07 -5.26 -4.05
CA ARG A 119 13.98 -4.56 -3.12
C ARG A 119 13.90 -5.19 -1.75
N PHE A 120 15.05 -5.39 -1.13
CA PHE A 120 15.14 -6.01 0.18
C PHE A 120 16.44 -5.63 0.89
N ASN A 121 16.49 -5.98 2.17
CA ASN A 121 17.61 -5.80 3.05
C ASN A 121 18.13 -7.18 3.50
N LEU A 122 19.44 -7.30 3.64
CA LEU A 122 20.13 -8.45 4.21
C LEU A 122 20.84 -7.96 5.46
N PHE A 123 20.21 -8.16 6.63
CA PHE A 123 20.79 -7.73 7.91
C PHE A 123 21.73 -8.79 8.46
N LEU A 124 22.84 -8.35 9.06
CA LEU A 124 23.63 -9.22 9.92
C LEU A 124 22.74 -9.69 11.10
N PRO A 125 22.71 -10.99 11.45
CA PRO A 125 21.76 -11.52 12.44
C PRO A 125 21.80 -10.78 13.79
N GLU A 126 22.99 -10.39 14.25
CA GLU A 126 23.23 -9.66 15.50
C GLU A 126 22.55 -8.28 15.54
N THR A 127 22.26 -7.66 14.40
CA THR A 127 21.63 -6.32 14.35
C THR A 127 20.14 -6.36 14.69
N ARG A 128 19.50 -7.54 14.63
CA ARG A 128 18.06 -7.71 14.89
C ARG A 128 17.69 -9.00 15.61
N ASN A 129 18.61 -9.59 16.38
CA ASN A 129 18.38 -10.84 17.12
C ASN A 129 17.96 -12.04 16.24
N GLY A 130 18.44 -12.10 15.00
CA GLY A 130 18.30 -13.26 14.12
C GLY A 130 16.87 -13.76 13.95
N GLU A 131 16.64 -14.99 14.39
CA GLU A 131 15.36 -15.71 14.26
C GLU A 131 14.23 -15.09 15.08
N ASN A 132 14.52 -14.27 16.10
CA ASN A 132 13.49 -13.58 16.86
C ASN A 132 12.80 -12.48 16.04
N GLU A 133 13.51 -11.82 15.12
CA GLU A 133 12.89 -10.89 14.16
C GLU A 133 11.95 -11.65 13.23
N VAL A 134 12.39 -12.81 12.71
CA VAL A 134 11.57 -13.69 11.85
C VAL A 134 10.31 -14.16 12.58
N PHE A 135 10.45 -14.59 13.84
CA PHE A 135 9.31 -14.94 14.69
C PHE A 135 8.32 -13.79 14.80
N TRP A 136 8.83 -12.57 15.09
CA TRP A 136 7.98 -11.42 15.37
C TRP A 136 7.20 -10.96 14.15
N THR A 137 7.83 -10.86 12.98
CA THR A 137 7.13 -10.49 11.75
C THR A 137 6.09 -11.54 11.34
N LEU A 138 6.39 -12.83 11.52
CA LEU A 138 5.43 -13.91 11.26
C LEU A 138 4.25 -13.84 12.24
N MET A 139 4.52 -13.56 13.52
CA MET A 139 3.48 -13.40 14.54
C MET A 139 2.55 -12.24 14.23
N LEU A 140 3.09 -11.08 13.81
CA LEU A 140 2.28 -9.94 13.40
C LEU A 140 1.41 -10.23 12.17
N GLU A 141 1.93 -10.98 11.19
CA GLU A 141 1.15 -11.45 10.03
C GLU A 141 -0.05 -12.31 10.48
N TYR A 142 0.18 -13.25 11.39
CA TYR A 142 -0.88 -14.11 11.96
C TYR A 142 -1.94 -13.33 12.76
N LEU A 143 -1.58 -12.17 13.30
CA LEU A 143 -2.51 -11.24 13.96
C LEU A 143 -3.23 -10.29 12.97
N GLY A 144 -2.91 -10.37 11.68
CA GLY A 144 -3.51 -9.55 10.63
C GLY A 144 -2.89 -8.17 10.44
N PHE A 145 -1.71 -7.90 11.00
CA PHE A 145 -0.96 -6.67 10.71
C PHE A 145 -0.15 -6.83 9.42
N PRO A 146 -0.12 -5.81 8.54
CA PRO A 146 0.82 -5.78 7.43
C PRO A 146 2.25 -5.89 7.95
N SER A 147 2.95 -6.93 7.51
CA SER A 147 4.27 -7.29 8.03
C SER A 147 5.24 -7.55 6.89
N LEU A 148 6.45 -6.99 6.99
CA LEU A 148 7.50 -7.19 6.00
C LEU A 148 7.92 -8.66 6.02
N TYR A 149 7.84 -9.30 4.86
CA TYR A 149 8.31 -10.68 4.67
C TYR A 149 9.77 -10.76 5.09
N THR A 150 10.01 -11.60 6.09
CA THR A 150 11.30 -11.74 6.74
C THR A 150 11.65 -13.22 6.90
N ARG A 151 12.90 -13.59 6.60
CA ARG A 151 13.39 -14.97 6.74
C ARG A 151 14.90 -15.02 6.95
N MET A 152 15.40 -16.15 7.43
CA MET A 152 16.83 -16.45 7.40
C MET A 152 17.24 -16.94 6.00
N VAL A 153 18.35 -16.42 5.51
CA VAL A 153 19.01 -16.84 4.27
C VAL A 153 20.50 -17.00 4.47
N GLU A 154 21.13 -17.84 3.66
CA GLU A 154 22.58 -17.83 3.48
C GLU A 154 22.95 -16.87 2.36
N VAL A 155 24.00 -16.07 2.55
CA VAL A 155 24.48 -15.10 1.57
C VAL A 155 25.92 -15.47 1.22
N ASN A 156 26.19 -15.63 -0.07
CA ASN A 156 27.54 -15.75 -0.60
C ASN A 156 27.90 -14.47 -1.35
N LEU A 157 28.77 -13.64 -0.79
CA LEU A 157 29.24 -12.40 -1.41
C LEU A 157 30.68 -12.57 -1.90
N ASN A 158 30.87 -12.81 -3.20
CA ASN A 158 32.19 -13.05 -3.81
C ASN A 158 33.04 -14.08 -3.01
N GLY A 159 32.43 -15.19 -2.59
CA GLY A 159 33.08 -16.26 -1.83
C GLY A 159 32.96 -16.15 -0.30
N ASN A 160 32.49 -15.02 0.24
CA ASN A 160 32.28 -14.85 1.67
C ASN A 160 30.87 -15.30 2.06
N ILE A 161 30.77 -16.45 2.74
CA ILE A 161 29.50 -17.07 3.11
C ILE A 161 29.12 -16.68 4.54
N TYR A 162 27.89 -16.21 4.74
CA TYR A 162 27.35 -15.85 6.05
C TYR A 162 25.83 -15.97 6.10
N LYS A 163 25.28 -16.07 7.31
CA LYS A 163 23.82 -16.01 7.50
C LYS A 163 23.37 -14.56 7.57
N ALA A 164 22.22 -14.27 6.98
CA ALA A 164 21.59 -12.95 7.05
C ALA A 164 20.08 -13.09 7.29
N ILE A 165 19.49 -12.03 7.84
CA ILE A 165 18.04 -11.85 7.86
C ILE A 165 17.67 -11.14 6.55
N PHE A 166 16.98 -11.84 5.65
CA PHE A 166 16.29 -11.23 4.53
C PHE A 166 15.04 -10.54 5.06
N GLN A 167 14.87 -9.26 4.73
CA GLN A 167 13.63 -8.53 5.00
C GLN A 167 13.31 -7.65 3.78
N GLU A 168 12.13 -7.79 3.21
CA GLU A 168 11.74 -6.95 2.07
C GLU A 168 11.64 -5.45 2.43
N ASP A 169 11.74 -4.58 1.41
CA ASP A 169 11.38 -3.17 1.57
C ASP A 169 9.86 -2.98 1.54
N ALA A 170 9.35 -1.96 2.24
CA ALA A 170 7.94 -1.58 2.21
C ALA A 170 7.60 -0.86 0.89
N THR A 171 7.53 -1.61 -0.21
CA THR A 171 7.23 -1.11 -1.56
C THR A 171 5.75 -1.25 -1.92
N LYS A 172 5.39 -0.87 -3.15
CA LYS A 172 4.05 -1.08 -3.71
C LYS A 172 3.63 -2.55 -3.63
N GLU A 173 4.51 -3.45 -4.03
CA GLU A 173 4.27 -4.89 -4.06
C GLU A 173 4.03 -5.47 -2.65
N PHE A 174 4.67 -4.88 -1.63
CA PHE A 174 4.39 -5.20 -0.24
C PHE A 174 2.96 -4.81 0.17
N LEU A 175 2.52 -3.60 -0.18
CA LEU A 175 1.16 -3.15 0.12
C LEU A 175 0.13 -4.05 -0.57
N GLU A 176 0.34 -4.35 -1.86
CA GLU A 176 -0.58 -5.16 -2.65
C GLU A 176 -0.71 -6.60 -2.13
N ARG A 177 0.40 -7.23 -1.71
CA ARG A 177 0.33 -8.56 -1.08
C ARG A 177 -0.44 -8.56 0.25
N ASN A 178 -0.51 -7.41 0.92
CA ASN A 178 -1.32 -7.19 2.11
C ASN A 178 -2.74 -6.67 1.78
N LYS A 179 -3.17 -6.79 0.51
CA LYS A 179 -4.47 -6.33 -0.01
C LYS A 179 -4.70 -4.82 0.15
N LEU A 180 -3.63 -4.05 0.07
CA LEU A 180 -3.65 -2.60 0.12
C LEU A 180 -3.19 -2.04 -1.23
N THR A 181 -3.95 -1.12 -1.81
CA THR A 181 -3.51 -0.34 -2.96
C THR A 181 -2.27 0.48 -2.59
N GLU A 182 -1.39 0.73 -3.56
CA GLU A 182 -0.24 1.63 -3.39
C GLU A 182 -0.66 2.96 -2.73
N THR A 183 -0.11 3.25 -1.56
CA THR A 183 -0.43 4.45 -0.76
C THR A 183 0.78 4.88 0.05
N VAL A 184 0.66 5.96 0.80
CA VAL A 184 1.72 6.57 1.60
C VAL A 184 2.13 5.69 2.78
N ILE A 185 3.44 5.47 2.91
CA ILE A 185 4.07 4.96 4.12
C ILE A 185 4.80 6.11 4.78
N LEU A 186 4.23 6.59 5.88
CA LEU A 186 4.75 7.68 6.68
C LEU A 186 5.77 7.14 7.67
N LYS A 187 6.91 7.82 7.80
CA LYS A 187 7.86 7.61 8.90
C LYS A 187 8.28 8.93 9.50
N ASN A 188 8.81 8.87 10.71
CA ASN A 188 9.37 10.06 11.34
C ASN A 188 10.67 10.47 10.62
N ASN A 189 10.92 11.77 10.55
CA ASN A 189 12.17 12.30 10.02
C ASN A 189 13.26 12.16 11.09
N ASP A 190 14.40 11.64 10.69
CA ASP A 190 15.57 11.36 11.54
C ASP A 190 16.48 12.60 11.71
N PHE A 191 15.97 13.82 11.48
CA PHE A 191 16.79 15.02 11.48
C PHE A 191 17.40 15.35 12.85
N ASP A 192 16.73 14.97 13.94
CA ASP A 192 17.19 15.17 15.32
C ASP A 192 18.56 14.53 15.60
N PHE A 193 18.94 13.48 14.86
CA PHE A 193 20.28 12.87 14.98
C PHE A 193 21.41 13.77 14.48
N TYR A 194 21.08 14.78 13.66
CA TYR A 194 22.05 15.65 13.03
C TYR A 194 22.18 17.00 13.74
N LEU A 195 21.33 17.30 14.73
CA LEU A 195 21.35 18.55 15.49
C LEU A 195 22.38 18.49 16.63
N ASN A 196 23.13 19.57 16.84
CA ASN A 196 23.82 19.81 18.11
C ASN A 196 22.84 20.31 19.19
N ASP A 197 23.29 20.44 20.44
CA ASP A 197 22.42 20.78 21.57
C ASP A 197 21.74 22.15 21.40
N LYS A 198 22.47 23.16 20.93
CA LYS A 198 21.92 24.51 20.64
C LYS A 198 20.88 24.45 19.53
N GLU A 199 21.14 23.73 18.46
CA GLU A 199 20.20 23.54 17.36
C GLU A 199 18.94 22.82 17.85
N ARG A 200 19.09 21.79 18.68
CA ARG A 200 17.97 21.04 19.28
C ARG A 200 17.09 21.93 20.16
N GLU A 201 17.69 22.76 21.00
CA GLU A 201 16.96 23.74 21.82
C GLU A 201 16.14 24.71 20.96
N ILE A 202 16.73 25.22 19.86
CA ILE A 202 16.01 26.05 18.89
C ILE A 202 14.81 25.30 18.32
N TYR A 203 15.00 24.09 17.77
CA TYR A 203 13.89 23.32 17.19
C TYR A 203 12.82 22.95 18.22
N ASN A 204 13.18 22.75 19.48
CA ASN A 204 12.22 22.51 20.56
C ASN A 204 11.32 23.72 20.83
N ASN A 205 11.79 24.94 20.57
CA ASN A 205 10.99 26.17 20.76
C ASN A 205 9.99 26.42 19.62
N PHE A 206 10.16 25.78 18.47
CA PHE A 206 9.27 25.89 17.30
C PHE A 206 8.53 24.59 17.03
N PHE A 207 7.53 24.62 16.14
CA PHE A 207 6.96 23.38 15.63
C PHE A 207 8.00 22.69 14.74
N SER A 208 8.43 21.50 15.14
CA SER A 208 9.54 20.76 14.52
C SER A 208 9.22 19.28 14.28
N SER A 209 7.99 18.83 14.58
CA SER A 209 7.57 17.49 14.23
C SER A 209 7.59 17.34 12.70
N SER A 210 8.45 16.47 12.20
CA SER A 210 8.71 16.31 10.77
C SER A 210 8.54 14.85 10.40
N TYR A 211 7.65 14.58 9.45
CA TYR A 211 7.43 13.26 8.88
C TYR A 211 7.83 13.28 7.41
N VAL A 212 8.32 12.13 6.93
CA VAL A 212 8.71 11.94 5.54
C VAL A 212 8.09 10.66 5.00
N ILE A 213 7.99 10.58 3.68
CA ILE A 213 7.44 9.44 2.96
C ILE A 213 8.55 8.42 2.71
N ASP A 214 8.42 7.23 3.30
CA ASP A 214 9.41 6.15 3.19
C ASP A 214 9.40 5.51 1.79
N ASN A 215 8.20 5.35 1.21
CA ASN A 215 8.00 4.81 -0.14
C ASN A 215 7.88 5.93 -1.19
N ASN A 216 8.93 6.73 -1.32
CA ASN A 216 8.96 7.95 -2.14
C ASN A 216 8.53 7.79 -3.62
N ASN A 217 8.58 6.59 -4.21
CA ASN A 217 8.06 6.32 -5.55
C ASN A 217 6.56 6.64 -5.71
N PHE A 218 5.80 6.66 -4.60
CA PHE A 218 4.39 7.05 -4.61
C PHE A 218 4.20 8.51 -5.05
N LEU A 219 5.18 9.40 -4.81
CA LEU A 219 5.11 10.85 -5.07
C LEU A 219 5.27 11.20 -6.57
N LYS A 220 4.50 10.52 -7.42
CA LYS A 220 4.54 10.63 -8.89
C LYS A 220 3.71 11.80 -9.42
N ASN A 221 2.75 12.31 -8.63
CA ASN A 221 1.95 13.49 -8.97
C ASN A 221 1.58 14.40 -7.78
N ASP A 222 1.23 15.68 -7.95
CA ASP A 222 -0.16 16.15 -7.96
C ASP A 222 -0.90 15.62 -6.74
N ILE A 223 -1.86 14.77 -7.05
CA ILE A 223 -2.75 14.13 -6.10
C ILE A 223 -1.97 13.27 -5.09
N ALA A 224 -0.90 12.59 -5.50
CA ALA A 224 -0.07 11.79 -4.59
C ALA A 224 0.69 12.66 -3.55
N ASN A 225 1.23 13.81 -3.96
CA ASN A 225 1.83 14.78 -3.04
C ASN A 225 0.78 15.36 -2.09
N PHE A 226 -0.45 15.59 -2.56
CA PHE A 226 -1.56 15.99 -1.71
C PHE A 226 -1.86 14.91 -0.67
N ILE A 227 -2.05 13.65 -1.07
CA ILE A 227 -2.33 12.52 -0.16
C ILE A 227 -1.22 12.37 0.90
N ALA A 228 0.04 12.47 0.48
CA ALA A 228 1.20 12.45 1.39
C ALA A 228 1.17 13.61 2.39
N SER A 229 0.86 14.81 1.92
CA SER A 229 0.79 16.01 2.75
C SER A 229 -0.41 15.99 3.70
N GLU A 230 -1.53 15.41 3.28
CA GLU A 230 -2.71 15.21 4.14
C GLU A 230 -2.37 14.21 5.26
N ALA A 231 -1.66 13.12 4.95
CA ALA A 231 -1.18 12.17 5.95
C ALA A 231 -0.28 12.84 7.00
N ILE A 232 0.64 13.71 6.57
CA ILE A 232 1.50 14.52 7.45
C ILE A 232 0.66 15.46 8.32
N SER A 233 -0.32 16.13 7.72
CA SER A 233 -1.25 17.00 8.45
C SER A 233 -1.95 16.21 9.54
N LEU A 234 -2.69 15.14 9.21
CA LEU A 234 -3.39 14.29 10.17
C LEU A 234 -2.49 13.72 11.27
N ARG A 235 -1.24 13.37 10.94
CA ARG A 235 -0.26 12.92 11.93
C ARG A 235 0.07 13.99 12.97
N ALA A 236 0.04 15.27 12.62
CA ALA A 236 0.28 16.37 13.55
C ALA A 236 -0.89 16.64 14.52
N SER A 237 -2.00 15.90 14.45
CA SER A 237 -3.11 16.02 15.41
C SER A 237 -2.72 15.48 16.79
N GLU A 238 -3.20 16.12 17.85
CA GLU A 238 -2.95 15.69 19.24
C GLU A 238 -3.52 14.29 19.51
N ASN A 239 -4.72 14.00 18.99
CA ASN A 239 -5.39 12.70 19.12
C ASN A 239 -5.06 11.72 17.97
N PHE A 240 -3.86 11.80 17.38
CA PHE A 240 -3.48 10.96 16.23
C PHE A 240 -3.68 9.46 16.47
N ASN A 241 -3.42 8.97 17.69
CA ASN A 241 -3.63 7.55 18.05
C ASN A 241 -5.07 7.06 17.80
N LYS A 242 -6.07 7.95 17.87
CA LYS A 242 -7.48 7.63 17.55
C LYS A 242 -7.73 7.41 16.06
N LEU A 243 -6.78 7.73 15.18
CA LEU A 243 -6.81 7.42 13.74
C LEU A 243 -6.01 6.16 13.41
N VAL A 244 -5.25 5.62 14.36
CA VAL A 244 -4.41 4.44 14.14
C VAL A 244 -5.16 3.19 14.59
N ILE A 245 -5.43 2.27 13.67
CA ILE A 245 -6.11 1.02 14.01
C ILE A 245 -5.23 0.15 14.90
N ASN A 246 -5.83 -0.40 15.96
CA ASN A 246 -5.20 -1.32 16.91
C ASN A 246 -3.91 -0.78 17.57
N ASP A 247 -3.73 0.54 17.68
CA ASP A 247 -2.50 1.13 18.23
C ASP A 247 -2.23 0.73 19.67
N ASP A 248 -3.27 0.63 20.51
CA ASP A 248 -3.13 0.21 21.91
C ASP A 248 -2.59 -1.21 22.03
N PHE A 249 -3.17 -2.14 21.27
CA PHE A 249 -2.72 -3.53 21.22
C PHE A 249 -1.30 -3.61 20.64
N PHE A 250 -1.04 -2.96 19.50
CA PHE A 250 0.27 -2.92 18.87
C PHE A 250 1.33 -2.38 19.84
N THR A 251 1.05 -1.26 20.50
CA THR A 251 1.97 -0.66 21.48
C THR A 251 2.18 -1.56 22.69
N THR A 252 1.14 -2.22 23.19
CA THR A 252 1.23 -3.12 24.36
C THR A 252 2.16 -4.31 24.09
N ILE A 253 1.99 -5.01 22.97
CA ILE A 253 2.85 -6.17 22.66
C ILE A 253 4.29 -5.76 22.38
N HIS A 254 4.51 -4.59 21.74
CA HIS A 254 5.86 -4.11 21.46
C HIS A 254 6.56 -3.60 22.72
N LYS A 255 5.86 -2.94 23.66
CA LYS A 255 6.44 -2.58 24.96
C LYS A 255 7.00 -3.79 25.70
N LYS A 256 6.31 -4.94 25.55
CA LYS A 256 6.67 -6.19 26.23
C LYS A 256 7.86 -6.90 25.59
N TYR A 257 7.92 -6.97 24.26
CA TYR A 257 8.86 -7.86 23.55
C TYR A 257 9.74 -7.18 22.48
N ALA A 258 9.40 -5.99 22.02
CA ALA A 258 10.02 -5.34 20.86
C ALA A 258 10.06 -3.81 21.02
N TYR A 259 10.51 -3.34 22.20
CA TYR A 259 10.38 -1.94 22.64
C TYR A 259 11.08 -0.96 21.70
N HIS A 260 12.19 -1.35 21.07
CA HIS A 260 12.93 -0.48 20.16
C HIS A 260 12.11 -0.07 18.94
N GLY A 261 11.12 -0.88 18.53
CA GLY A 261 10.20 -0.57 17.42
C GLY A 261 9.19 0.53 17.76
N LEU A 262 9.08 0.91 19.04
CA LEU A 262 8.27 2.05 19.49
C LEU A 262 9.06 3.35 19.55
N ALA A 263 10.38 3.32 19.36
CA ALA A 263 11.19 4.52 19.26
C ALA A 263 10.66 5.41 18.13
N THR A 264 10.67 6.72 18.36
CA THR A 264 10.08 7.71 17.45
C THR A 264 10.56 7.57 16.00
N ILE A 265 11.81 7.18 15.80
CA ILE A 265 12.49 7.00 14.50
C ILE A 265 12.08 5.70 13.78
N ASN A 266 11.61 4.70 14.52
CA ASN A 266 11.22 3.39 14.01
C ASN A 266 9.72 3.27 13.73
N ARG A 267 8.92 4.24 14.23
CA ARG A 267 7.48 4.30 13.98
C ARG A 267 7.20 4.57 12.50
N LYS A 268 6.50 3.64 11.86
CA LYS A 268 5.96 3.77 10.51
C LYS A 268 4.46 3.54 10.49
N TYR A 269 3.78 4.20 9.56
CA TYR A 269 2.35 4.08 9.37
C TYR A 269 1.99 4.01 7.89
N ILE A 270 1.11 3.09 7.52
CA ILE A 270 0.49 3.06 6.19
C ILE A 270 -0.79 3.90 6.28
N TYR A 271 -0.92 4.92 5.43
CA TYR A 271 -2.10 5.79 5.40
C TYR A 271 -3.14 5.24 4.43
N ILE A 272 -4.40 5.13 4.87
CA ILE A 272 -5.55 4.70 4.05
C ILE A 272 -6.42 5.92 3.75
N PRO A 273 -6.26 6.58 2.57
CA PRO A 273 -6.82 7.90 2.33
C PRO A 273 -8.35 7.91 2.30
N TYR A 274 -8.97 6.93 1.65
CA TYR A 274 -10.43 6.81 1.58
C TYR A 274 -11.10 6.49 2.91
N LYS A 275 -10.36 6.20 4.00
CA LYS A 275 -10.91 6.03 5.37
C LYS A 275 -10.37 7.07 6.36
N LYS A 276 -9.34 7.84 5.99
CA LYS A 276 -8.59 8.77 6.85
C LYS A 276 -8.00 8.11 8.10
N ILE A 277 -7.54 6.86 7.96
CA ILE A 277 -6.95 6.06 9.05
C ILE A 277 -5.52 5.64 8.73
N PHE A 278 -4.83 5.16 9.76
CA PHE A 278 -3.45 4.69 9.69
C PHE A 278 -3.35 3.26 10.20
N VAL A 279 -2.54 2.45 9.54
CA VAL A 279 -2.17 1.10 9.99
C VAL A 279 -0.72 1.13 10.48
N PRO A 280 -0.43 0.71 11.73
CA PRO A 280 0.94 0.68 12.21
C PRO A 280 1.75 -0.37 11.44
N LEU A 281 2.97 -0.02 11.06
CA LEU A 281 3.91 -0.90 10.37
C LEU A 281 5.15 -1.10 11.24
N TYR A 282 5.40 -2.35 11.64
CA TYR A 282 6.54 -2.73 12.45
C TYR A 282 7.87 -2.54 11.70
N TYR A 283 8.88 -2.03 12.40
CA TYR A 283 10.27 -1.97 11.94
C TYR A 283 11.22 -1.92 13.14
N ASP A 284 12.30 -2.71 13.08
CA ASP A 284 13.45 -2.63 13.98
C ASP A 284 13.13 -2.68 15.50
N GLY A 285 12.49 -3.78 15.92
CA GLY A 285 12.01 -3.97 17.29
C GLY A 285 13.05 -4.35 18.33
N ASN A 286 14.23 -4.81 17.89
CA ASN A 286 15.21 -5.48 18.75
C ASN A 286 14.53 -6.56 19.62
N VAL A 287 13.91 -7.55 18.98
CA VAL A 287 12.97 -8.48 19.63
C VAL A 287 13.65 -9.38 20.64
N GLN A 288 13.16 -9.38 21.88
CA GLN A 288 13.74 -10.13 22.99
C GLN A 288 12.67 -10.90 23.77
N PHE A 289 12.95 -12.17 24.04
CA PHE A 289 12.09 -13.05 24.84
C PHE A 289 12.77 -13.35 26.18
N LEU A 290 12.45 -12.56 27.20
CA LEU A 290 13.08 -12.65 28.51
C LEU A 290 12.23 -13.50 29.48
N PRO A 291 12.83 -14.45 30.23
CA PRO A 291 12.16 -15.13 31.32
C PRO A 291 11.56 -14.14 32.33
N GLY A 292 10.35 -14.43 32.85
CA GLY A 292 9.64 -13.57 33.80
C GLY A 292 8.82 -12.44 33.18
N LYS A 293 9.02 -12.11 31.89
CA LYS A 293 8.13 -11.19 31.15
C LYS A 293 6.99 -11.90 30.43
N THR A 294 7.11 -13.20 30.17
CA THR A 294 6.13 -13.99 29.39
C THR A 294 5.27 -14.85 30.31
N ASP A 295 3.96 -14.83 30.09
CA ASP A 295 2.99 -15.73 30.71
C ASP A 295 2.88 -17.05 29.92
N CYS A 296 3.71 -18.02 30.30
CA CYS A 296 3.71 -19.37 29.73
C CYS A 296 2.46 -20.21 30.08
N GLN A 297 1.55 -19.73 30.95
CA GLN A 297 0.31 -20.45 31.24
C GLN A 297 -0.70 -20.29 30.10
N LYS A 298 -0.59 -19.21 29.33
CA LYS A 298 -1.44 -18.98 28.17
C LYS A 298 -1.04 -19.90 27.02
N LYS A 299 -2.04 -20.56 26.45
CA LYS A 299 -1.87 -21.45 25.30
C LYS A 299 -2.61 -20.89 24.09
N VAL A 300 -1.97 -21.00 22.95
CA VAL A 300 -2.58 -20.75 21.63
C VAL A 300 -3.32 -22.01 21.16
N ASN A 301 -4.33 -21.82 20.30
CA ASN A 301 -5.02 -22.94 19.67
C ASN A 301 -4.03 -23.86 18.92
N ILE A 302 -4.25 -25.18 18.99
CA ILE A 302 -3.34 -26.19 18.44
C ILE A 302 -3.15 -26.08 16.92
N GLU A 303 -4.19 -25.70 16.18
CA GLU A 303 -4.13 -25.51 14.72
C GLU A 303 -3.24 -24.33 14.35
N ILE A 304 -3.42 -23.19 15.04
CA ILE A 304 -2.54 -22.02 14.86
C ILE A 304 -1.10 -22.40 15.21
N LEU A 305 -0.87 -23.05 16.35
CA LEU A 305 0.47 -23.46 16.77
C LEU A 305 1.14 -24.35 15.74
N THR A 306 0.40 -25.31 15.19
CA THR A 306 0.90 -26.26 14.19
C THR A 306 1.26 -25.54 12.89
N SER A 307 0.38 -24.66 12.41
CA SER A 307 0.63 -23.83 11.22
C SER A 307 1.82 -22.89 11.44
N PHE A 308 1.89 -22.24 12.60
CA PHE A 308 2.97 -21.31 12.93
C PHE A 308 4.32 -22.03 13.04
N LYS A 309 4.37 -23.21 13.67
CA LYS A 309 5.58 -24.06 13.71
C LYS A 309 6.08 -24.39 12.32
N LYS A 310 5.18 -24.78 11.41
CA LYS A 310 5.51 -25.08 10.01
C LYS A 310 6.09 -23.86 9.29
N ASP A 311 5.39 -22.73 9.35
CA ASP A 311 5.80 -21.49 8.67
C ASP A 311 7.13 -20.97 9.25
N PHE A 312 7.27 -20.96 10.58
CA PHE A 312 8.51 -20.56 11.25
C PHE A 312 9.68 -21.46 10.86
N LYS A 313 9.49 -22.79 10.82
CA LYS A 313 10.55 -23.72 10.40
C LYS A 313 11.05 -23.43 8.99
N ILE A 314 10.14 -23.08 8.08
CA ILE A 314 10.48 -22.70 6.69
C ILE A 314 11.26 -21.39 6.64
N LEU A 315 10.83 -20.36 7.38
CA LEU A 315 11.41 -19.02 7.34
C LEU A 315 12.70 -18.91 8.16
N ALA A 316 12.72 -19.44 9.38
CA ALA A 316 13.85 -19.37 10.30
C ALA A 316 14.88 -20.49 10.09
N ARG A 317 14.49 -21.58 9.40
CA ARG A 317 15.31 -22.81 9.23
C ARG A 317 15.64 -23.49 10.56
N ARG A 318 14.78 -23.32 11.57
CA ARG A 318 14.86 -23.93 12.90
C ARG A 318 13.49 -24.18 13.48
N ASP A 319 13.40 -25.12 14.42
CA ASP A 319 12.18 -25.36 15.17
C ASP A 319 11.96 -24.26 16.23
N LEU A 320 10.69 -24.04 16.59
CA LEU A 320 10.35 -23.10 17.67
C LEU A 320 10.95 -23.56 19.00
N THR A 321 11.48 -22.60 19.75
CA THR A 321 11.86 -22.82 21.13
C THR A 321 10.63 -22.84 22.04
N LYS A 322 10.73 -23.50 23.20
CA LYS A 322 9.66 -23.46 24.23
C LYS A 322 9.29 -22.04 24.64
N MET A 323 10.27 -21.14 24.72
CA MET A 323 10.03 -19.73 25.04
C MET A 323 9.22 -19.02 23.95
N GLN A 324 9.55 -19.23 22.66
CA GLN A 324 8.78 -18.68 21.56
C GLN A 324 7.35 -19.23 21.53
N GLU A 325 7.15 -20.52 21.85
CA GLU A 325 5.80 -21.09 22.00
C GLU A 325 5.01 -20.40 23.13
N CYS A 326 5.65 -20.11 24.28
CA CYS A 326 5.03 -19.33 25.34
C CYS A 326 4.66 -17.92 24.87
N VAL A 327 5.58 -17.21 24.20
CA VAL A 327 5.36 -15.84 23.71
C VAL A 327 4.19 -15.82 22.71
N LEU A 328 4.11 -16.83 21.83
CA LEU A 328 2.99 -17.00 20.93
C LEU A 328 1.67 -17.13 21.71
N GLY A 329 1.63 -18.00 22.72
CA GLY A 329 0.46 -18.19 23.59
C GLY A 329 0.03 -16.92 24.33
N ASP A 330 0.98 -16.19 24.90
CA ASP A 330 0.77 -14.94 25.63
C ASP A 330 0.18 -13.86 24.72
N ILE A 331 0.78 -13.62 23.55
CA ILE A 331 0.32 -12.59 22.61
C ILE A 331 -1.06 -12.94 22.03
N PHE A 332 -1.31 -14.20 21.68
CA PHE A 332 -2.63 -14.63 21.22
C PHE A 332 -3.69 -14.56 22.31
N ALA A 333 -3.32 -14.65 23.59
CA ALA A 333 -4.25 -14.37 24.67
C ALA A 333 -4.54 -12.86 24.78
N LEU A 334 -3.53 -12.00 24.62
CA LEU A 334 -3.70 -10.55 24.59
C LEU A 334 -4.50 -10.06 23.38
N SER A 335 -4.46 -10.77 22.25
CA SER A 335 -5.15 -10.34 21.03
C SER A 335 -6.66 -10.58 21.08
N LYS A 336 -7.13 -11.50 21.95
CA LYS A 336 -8.55 -11.76 22.16
C LYS A 336 -9.23 -10.45 22.58
N ASP A 337 -10.26 -10.07 21.82
CA ASP A 337 -11.06 -8.85 22.00
C ASP A 337 -10.35 -7.50 21.78
N ASN A 338 -9.04 -7.48 21.56
CA ASN A 338 -8.24 -6.25 21.44
C ASN A 338 -7.82 -5.92 19.99
N ILE A 339 -8.11 -6.79 19.02
CA ILE A 339 -7.82 -6.55 17.60
C ILE A 339 -9.12 -6.35 16.81
N LYS A 340 -9.22 -5.20 16.16
CA LYS A 340 -10.25 -4.89 15.17
C LYS A 340 -9.74 -5.20 13.77
N LYS A 341 -10.61 -5.66 12.88
CA LYS A 341 -10.27 -5.82 11.46
C LYS A 341 -10.24 -4.45 10.78
N LEU A 342 -9.32 -4.29 9.83
CA LEU A 342 -9.21 -3.06 9.03
C LEU A 342 -10.52 -2.68 8.33
N ASN A 343 -11.24 -3.69 7.83
CA ASN A 343 -12.49 -3.49 7.13
C ASN A 343 -13.56 -2.87 8.06
N ASP A 344 -13.58 -3.25 9.33
CA ASP A 344 -14.62 -2.83 10.29
C ASP A 344 -14.31 -1.51 11.00
N TYR A 345 -13.13 -0.92 10.77
CA TYR A 345 -12.68 0.26 11.49
C TYR A 345 -12.95 1.55 10.72
N PHE A 346 -13.71 2.44 11.35
CA PHE A 346 -13.87 3.84 10.98
C PHE A 346 -13.60 4.73 12.20
N PRO A 347 -12.91 5.87 12.03
CA PRO A 347 -12.67 6.79 13.11
C PRO A 347 -14.01 7.39 13.59
N ASN A 348 -14.12 7.70 14.88
CA ASN A 348 -15.30 8.35 15.43
C ASN A 348 -15.47 9.75 14.79
N LYS A 349 -16.70 10.08 14.37
CA LYS A 349 -17.04 11.31 13.65
C LYS A 349 -16.74 12.59 14.43
N ASN A 350 -16.75 12.50 15.76
CA ASN A 350 -16.48 13.63 16.65
C ASN A 350 -15.05 13.63 17.21
N ILE A 351 -14.10 12.96 16.55
CA ILE A 351 -12.69 13.03 16.98
C ILE A 351 -12.21 14.46 16.81
N ASN A 352 -11.77 15.05 17.91
CA ASN A 352 -11.05 16.31 17.88
C ASN A 352 -9.67 16.10 17.22
N LEU A 353 -9.48 16.72 16.05
CA LEU A 353 -8.24 16.69 15.26
C LEU A 353 -7.44 18.00 15.39
N ASP A 354 -7.65 18.72 16.49
CA ASP A 354 -6.85 19.88 16.87
C ASP A 354 -5.35 19.58 16.83
N LYS A 355 -4.61 20.62 16.47
CA LYS A 355 -3.15 20.60 16.34
C LYS A 355 -2.55 21.28 17.55
N ASP A 356 -1.34 20.83 17.90
CA ASP A 356 -0.51 21.46 18.92
C ASP A 356 -0.41 22.99 18.71
N LEU A 357 -0.36 23.74 19.82
CA LEU A 357 -0.30 25.20 19.82
C LEU A 357 0.83 25.77 18.94
N LYS A 358 2.01 25.12 18.91
CA LYS A 358 3.13 25.56 18.07
C LYS A 358 2.80 25.42 16.59
N TYR A 359 2.12 24.34 16.19
CA TYR A 359 1.64 24.15 14.81
C TYR A 359 0.65 25.26 14.43
N THR A 360 -0.34 25.51 15.27
CA THR A 360 -1.37 26.52 15.02
C THR A 360 -0.76 27.92 14.92
N ASN A 361 0.20 28.24 15.79
CA ASN A 361 0.92 29.51 15.75
C ASN A 361 1.70 29.70 14.44
N ILE A 362 2.49 28.71 14.01
CA ILE A 362 3.24 28.82 12.75
C ILE A 362 2.32 28.90 11.53
N LYS A 363 1.25 28.10 11.50
CA LYS A 363 0.22 28.16 10.45
C LYS A 363 -0.39 29.56 10.35
N ASN A 364 -0.78 30.16 11.47
CA ASN A 364 -1.37 31.50 11.49
C ASN A 364 -0.39 32.58 11.00
N LYS A 365 0.89 32.50 11.40
CA LYS A 365 1.94 33.41 10.89
C LYS A 365 2.11 33.28 9.38
N ILE A 366 2.11 32.06 8.85
CA ILE A 366 2.21 31.80 7.41
C ILE A 366 1.00 32.37 6.67
N ILE A 367 -0.23 32.08 7.11
CA ILE A 367 -1.45 32.57 6.46
C ILE A 367 -1.51 34.11 6.51
N SER A 368 -1.17 34.72 7.64
CA SER A 368 -1.07 36.18 7.76
C SER A 368 -0.07 36.78 6.77
N TYR A 369 1.11 36.16 6.63
CA TYR A 369 2.13 36.58 5.67
C TYR A 369 1.64 36.45 4.23
N LEU A 370 1.02 35.33 3.86
CA LEU A 370 0.50 35.10 2.50
C LEU A 370 -0.62 36.08 2.16
N ASN A 371 -1.51 36.39 3.10
CA ASN A 371 -2.60 37.35 2.87
C ASN A 371 -2.08 38.79 2.70
N LYS A 372 -1.07 39.20 3.48
CA LYS A 372 -0.44 40.53 3.35
C LYS A 372 0.33 40.68 2.03
N ASN A 373 1.05 39.65 1.59
CA ASN A 373 1.94 39.72 0.44
C ASN A 373 1.30 39.27 -0.89
N LYS A 374 0.08 38.70 -0.88
CA LYS A 374 -0.72 38.54 -2.11
C LYS A 374 -1.00 39.87 -2.83
N ALA A 375 -0.91 41.00 -2.13
CA ALA A 375 -1.02 42.34 -2.69
C ALA A 375 0.29 42.88 -3.31
N VAL A 376 1.39 42.13 -3.21
CA VAL A 376 2.72 42.53 -3.69
C VAL A 376 3.31 41.34 -4.47
N GLU A 377 2.82 41.13 -5.68
CA GLU A 377 3.49 40.23 -6.62
C GLU A 377 4.87 40.81 -6.94
N GLU A 378 5.88 39.94 -6.84
CA GLU A 378 7.28 40.20 -7.18
C GLU A 378 8.01 41.22 -6.29
N ASN A 379 8.54 40.75 -5.16
CA ASN A 379 9.75 41.35 -4.62
C ASN A 379 10.87 40.33 -4.47
N ASN A 380 11.94 40.63 -5.21
CA ASN A 380 13.21 39.91 -5.26
C ASN A 380 13.74 39.63 -3.85
N LEU A 381 13.91 38.34 -3.55
CA LEU A 381 14.49 37.83 -2.31
C LEU A 381 15.95 38.30 -2.19
N LYS A 382 16.20 39.35 -1.42
CA LYS A 382 17.54 39.58 -0.84
C LYS A 382 17.88 38.35 -0.01
N LYS A 383 18.92 37.61 -0.42
CA LYS A 383 19.54 36.51 0.34
C LYS A 383 19.94 37.02 1.72
N SER A 384 19.04 36.86 2.68
CA SER A 384 19.33 37.08 4.09
C SER A 384 20.04 35.83 4.61
N ASN A 385 21.36 35.91 4.83
CA ASN A 385 22.18 34.93 5.55
C ASN A 385 21.81 34.91 7.06
N LYS A 386 20.54 34.71 7.41
CA LYS A 386 20.09 34.64 8.82
C LYS A 386 19.59 33.23 9.13
N GLU A 387 19.77 32.83 10.38
CA GLU A 387 19.28 31.54 10.89
C GLU A 387 17.75 31.50 10.73
N ALA A 388 17.26 30.48 10.00
CA ALA A 388 15.86 30.34 9.68
C ALA A 388 15.43 28.87 9.56
N ILE A 389 14.19 28.58 9.93
CA ILE A 389 13.55 27.27 9.77
C ILE A 389 12.71 27.29 8.50
N SER A 390 12.81 26.24 7.68
CA SER A 390 12.05 26.09 6.44
C SER A 390 10.77 25.31 6.70
N TYR A 391 9.62 25.86 6.33
CA TYR A 391 8.30 25.22 6.44
C TYR A 391 7.69 24.99 5.06
N SER A 392 7.44 23.73 4.71
CA SER A 392 6.76 23.36 3.46
C SER A 392 5.33 22.90 3.71
N PHE A 393 4.41 23.22 2.81
CA PHE A 393 2.98 22.87 2.94
C PHE A 393 2.25 23.00 1.59
N ILE A 394 1.02 22.48 1.56
CA ILE A 394 0.07 22.71 0.46
C ILE A 394 -1.01 23.69 0.92
N PHE A 395 -1.28 24.70 0.10
CA PHE A 395 -2.36 25.65 0.31
C PHE A 395 -3.01 26.01 -1.03
N ASN A 396 -4.33 25.85 -1.13
CA ASN A 396 -5.10 26.05 -2.36
C ASN A 396 -4.51 25.27 -3.56
N ASP A 397 -4.19 23.99 -3.38
CA ASP A 397 -3.55 23.13 -4.40
C ASP A 397 -2.20 23.63 -4.96
N ASN A 398 -1.56 24.59 -4.27
CA ASN A 398 -0.22 25.06 -4.60
C ASN A 398 0.77 24.64 -3.52
N PHE A 399 1.99 24.29 -3.94
CA PHE A 399 3.08 23.96 -3.04
C PHE A 399 3.84 25.21 -2.62
N TYR A 400 4.10 25.35 -1.32
CA TYR A 400 4.84 26.47 -0.77
C TYR A 400 6.02 26.02 0.06
N ASN A 401 7.02 26.88 0.13
CA ASN A 401 8.07 26.83 1.13
C ASN A 401 8.28 28.23 1.73
N CYS A 402 8.11 28.34 3.05
CA CYS A 402 8.30 29.57 3.81
C CYS A 402 9.52 29.45 4.70
N SER A 403 10.15 30.58 5.02
CA SER A 403 11.26 30.68 5.97
C SER A 403 10.83 31.51 7.17
N LEU A 404 10.96 30.93 8.36
CA LEU A 404 10.77 31.60 9.64
C LEU A 404 12.14 32.04 10.16
N SER A 405 12.34 33.34 10.39
CA SER A 405 13.55 33.81 11.07
C SER A 405 13.50 33.46 12.55
N ILE A 406 14.54 32.77 13.04
CA ILE A 406 14.61 32.32 14.44
C ILE A 406 14.65 33.53 15.38
N ASN A 407 15.52 34.52 15.10
CA ASN A 407 15.71 35.68 15.96
C ASN A 407 14.49 36.62 16.02
N LYS A 408 13.78 36.78 14.91
CA LYS A 408 12.58 37.64 14.85
C LYS A 408 11.30 36.90 15.22
N ASN A 409 11.31 35.57 15.17
CA ASN A 409 10.11 34.74 15.29
C ASN A 409 9.01 35.16 14.29
N GLU A 410 9.40 35.50 13.06
CA GLU A 410 8.49 35.97 12.00
C GLU A 410 8.80 35.30 10.66
N ILE A 411 7.77 35.13 9.83
CA ILE A 411 7.94 34.67 8.46
C ILE A 411 8.58 35.79 7.66
N VAL A 412 9.76 35.52 7.09
CA VAL A 412 10.55 36.49 6.33
C VAL A 412 10.45 36.30 4.82
N SER A 413 10.04 35.12 4.37
CA SER A 413 9.83 34.82 2.96
C SER A 413 8.90 33.63 2.79
N CYS A 414 8.09 33.64 1.74
CA CYS A 414 7.34 32.49 1.25
C CYS A 414 7.41 32.47 -0.26
N SER A 415 7.70 31.31 -0.84
CA SER A 415 7.73 31.12 -2.29
C SER A 415 6.87 29.91 -2.67
N LYS A 416 6.10 30.04 -3.74
CA LYS A 416 5.52 28.88 -4.43
C LYS A 416 6.68 28.06 -5.02
N ILE A 417 6.59 26.74 -4.94
CA ILE A 417 7.59 25.81 -5.48
C ILE A 417 6.93 24.79 -6.41
N ASP A 418 7.73 24.15 -7.26
CA ASP A 418 7.24 23.11 -8.15
C ASP A 418 7.02 21.77 -7.41
N ARG A 419 6.27 20.88 -8.07
CA ARG A 419 5.96 19.52 -7.60
C ARG A 419 7.21 18.75 -7.17
N PHE A 420 8.26 18.75 -7.99
CA PHE A 420 9.44 17.91 -7.77
C PHE A 420 10.23 18.40 -6.56
N SER A 421 10.38 19.73 -6.43
CA SER A 421 10.96 20.35 -5.24
C SER A 421 10.18 19.98 -3.98
N TYR A 422 8.84 20.05 -4.01
CA TYR A 422 8.02 19.66 -2.86
C TYR A 422 8.16 18.17 -2.50
N SER A 423 8.04 17.27 -3.49
CA SER A 423 8.23 15.82 -3.30
C SER A 423 9.57 15.49 -2.65
N LYS A 424 10.63 16.21 -3.03
CA LYS A 424 11.96 16.05 -2.44
C LYS A 424 11.98 16.45 -0.96
N LEU A 425 11.36 17.57 -0.60
CA LEU A 425 11.30 18.05 0.79
C LEU A 425 10.55 17.08 1.72
N ILE A 426 9.54 16.35 1.21
CA ILE A 426 8.75 15.41 2.01
C ILE A 426 9.22 13.95 1.92
N SER A 427 10.29 13.64 1.20
CA SER A 427 10.83 12.27 1.07
C SER A 427 12.30 12.12 1.49
N GLU A 428 13.06 13.21 1.57
CA GLU A 428 14.47 13.17 1.91
C GLU A 428 14.71 13.37 3.41
N SER A 429 14.79 12.26 4.14
CA SER A 429 15.18 12.24 5.56
C SER A 429 16.59 12.79 5.79
N GLY A 430 16.77 13.56 6.87
CA GLY A 430 18.07 14.01 7.36
C GLY A 430 18.81 15.01 6.46
N ARG A 431 18.15 15.64 5.48
CA ARG A 431 18.78 16.67 4.64
C ARG A 431 18.48 18.08 5.14
N PHE A 432 19.52 18.90 5.23
CA PHE A 432 19.45 20.30 5.66
C PHE A 432 20.17 21.23 4.69
N LYS A 433 19.80 22.51 4.76
CA LYS A 433 20.58 23.62 4.22
C LYS A 433 21.36 24.28 5.36
N LYS A 434 22.67 24.48 5.18
CA LYS A 434 23.48 25.23 6.14
C LYS A 434 23.25 26.72 5.91
N LEU A 435 22.71 27.42 6.92
CA LEU A 435 22.51 28.88 6.93
C LEU A 435 23.40 29.45 8.05
N ASN A 436 24.53 30.06 7.69
CA ASN A 436 25.63 30.36 8.62
C ASN A 436 26.09 29.10 9.38
N ASN A 437 25.91 29.07 10.70
CA ASN A 437 26.26 27.96 11.57
C ASN A 437 25.03 27.11 11.97
N PHE A 438 23.86 27.37 11.39
CA PHE A 438 22.62 26.66 11.69
C PHE A 438 22.22 25.69 10.58
N LYS A 439 21.84 24.46 10.95
CA LYS A 439 21.25 23.48 10.03
C LYS A 439 19.74 23.68 9.93
N SER A 440 19.29 24.23 8.81
CA SER A 440 17.87 24.40 8.47
C SER A 440 17.33 23.14 7.80
N PHE A 441 16.54 22.37 8.54
CA PHE A 441 15.79 21.22 8.05
C PHE A 441 14.41 21.66 7.58
N PRO A 442 13.91 21.10 6.47
CA PRO A 442 12.54 21.35 6.07
C PRO A 442 11.56 20.63 7.01
N ILE A 443 10.64 21.39 7.58
CA ILE A 443 9.51 20.88 8.37
C ILE A 443 8.26 20.96 7.50
N ASN A 444 7.62 19.83 7.25
CA ASN A 444 6.38 19.81 6.48
C ASN A 444 5.17 19.97 7.40
N LEU A 445 4.31 20.94 7.11
CA LEU A 445 3.09 21.21 7.89
C LEU A 445 1.85 20.51 7.34
N GLY A 446 1.98 19.76 6.25
CA GLY A 446 0.88 19.09 5.58
C GLY A 446 0.00 20.03 4.74
N THR A 447 -1.26 19.63 4.54
CA THR A 447 -2.27 20.42 3.85
C THR A 447 -2.95 21.40 4.80
N PHE A 448 -3.26 22.60 4.32
CA PHE A 448 -4.05 23.59 5.07
C PHE A 448 -5.53 23.65 4.68
N ASN A 449 -5.89 23.15 3.49
CA ASN A 449 -7.25 23.09 2.95
C ASN A 449 -7.33 22.21 1.69
N ASN A 450 -8.51 22.21 1.05
CA ASN A 450 -8.85 21.46 -0.16
C ASN A 450 -8.84 19.94 0.01
N GLU A 451 -8.96 19.47 1.27
CA GLU A 451 -9.34 18.09 1.56
C GLU A 451 -10.73 17.83 0.97
N ILE A 452 -10.94 16.63 0.43
CA ILE A 452 -12.26 16.24 -0.10
C ILE A 452 -13.17 15.93 1.09
N PRO A 453 -14.30 16.63 1.24
CA PRO A 453 -15.22 16.37 2.35
C PRO A 453 -15.84 14.98 2.20
N ILE A 454 -16.05 14.31 3.34
CA ILE A 454 -16.77 13.04 3.43
C ILE A 454 -18.22 13.32 3.84
N ILE A 455 -19.17 12.85 3.04
CA ILE A 455 -20.61 13.01 3.30
C ILE A 455 -21.24 11.64 3.54
N GLU A 456 -21.80 11.46 4.73
CA GLU A 456 -22.37 10.20 5.15
C GLU A 456 -23.83 10.05 4.70
N LEU A 457 -24.13 8.99 3.95
CA LEU A 457 -25.48 8.63 3.54
C LEU A 457 -26.15 7.77 4.62
N SER A 458 -26.37 8.36 5.80
CA SER A 458 -26.86 7.68 7.00
C SER A 458 -28.30 7.19 6.87
N ASN A 459 -29.18 8.00 6.27
CA ASN A 459 -30.60 7.68 6.11
C ASN A 459 -30.80 6.68 4.97
N MET A 460 -31.61 5.65 5.20
CA MET A 460 -31.93 4.67 4.16
C MET A 460 -32.99 5.24 3.21
N ARG A 461 -32.62 5.41 1.94
CA ARG A 461 -33.49 5.87 0.85
C ARG A 461 -33.38 4.90 -0.33
N SER A 462 -34.39 4.91 -1.19
CA SER A 462 -34.35 4.25 -2.50
C SER A 462 -33.55 5.05 -3.52
N GLU A 463 -33.37 6.36 -3.32
CA GLU A 463 -32.61 7.23 -4.21
C GLU A 463 -31.73 8.23 -3.42
N TYR A 464 -30.51 8.45 -3.91
CA TYR A 464 -29.56 9.45 -3.40
C TYR A 464 -29.05 10.36 -4.51
N ILE A 465 -28.94 11.65 -4.23
CA ILE A 465 -28.41 12.66 -5.14
C ILE A 465 -27.01 13.07 -4.67
N LEU A 466 -26.02 12.97 -5.56
CA LEU A 466 -24.61 13.25 -5.30
C LEU A 466 -24.16 14.49 -6.10
N ASP A 467 -24.39 15.69 -5.56
CA ASP A 467 -24.28 16.98 -6.24
C ASP A 467 -23.10 17.88 -5.79
N LYS A 468 -22.43 17.51 -4.71
CA LYS A 468 -21.22 18.21 -4.20
C LYS A 468 -19.93 17.51 -4.62
N ASN A 469 -18.85 18.29 -4.74
CA ASN A 469 -17.47 17.79 -4.79
C ASN A 469 -17.09 17.16 -3.44
N ALA A 470 -17.44 15.88 -3.27
CA ALA A 470 -17.32 15.15 -2.02
C ALA A 470 -17.20 13.65 -2.29
N THR A 471 -16.69 12.93 -1.30
CA THR A 471 -16.82 11.47 -1.23
C THR A 471 -18.02 11.11 -0.38
N TYR A 472 -19.01 10.48 -0.98
CA TYR A 472 -20.21 10.01 -0.29
C TYR A 472 -19.98 8.61 0.26
N TYR A 473 -20.33 8.41 1.53
CA TYR A 473 -20.19 7.13 2.21
C TYR A 473 -21.53 6.46 2.34
N PHE A 474 -21.66 5.31 1.69
CA PHE A 474 -22.75 4.36 1.90
C PHE A 474 -22.23 3.12 2.63
N VAL A 475 -21.97 3.29 3.93
CA VAL A 475 -21.46 2.23 4.81
C VAL A 475 -22.61 1.65 5.62
N LYS A 476 -23.01 0.41 5.32
CA LYS A 476 -24.13 -0.28 5.98
C LYS A 476 -23.72 -1.68 6.37
N LYS A 477 -23.97 -2.08 7.63
CA LYS A 477 -23.58 -3.42 8.10
C LYS A 477 -24.25 -4.54 7.31
N ASN A 478 -25.57 -4.50 7.15
CA ASN A 478 -26.35 -5.48 6.40
C ASN A 478 -27.52 -4.79 5.68
N ILE A 479 -27.72 -5.08 4.40
CA ILE A 479 -28.91 -4.67 3.64
C ILE A 479 -29.49 -5.88 2.92
N LYS A 480 -30.81 -5.98 2.88
CA LYS A 480 -31.52 -7.07 2.23
C LYS A 480 -32.72 -6.58 1.43
N ASN A 481 -33.01 -7.20 0.27
CA ASN A 481 -34.26 -7.03 -0.50
C ASN A 481 -34.60 -5.57 -0.80
N ARG A 482 -33.71 -4.85 -1.49
CA ARG A 482 -33.83 -3.41 -1.73
C ARG A 482 -33.34 -3.01 -3.10
N ASP A 483 -33.98 -2.00 -3.67
CA ASP A 483 -33.50 -1.27 -4.84
C ASP A 483 -32.96 0.08 -4.39
N ILE A 484 -31.76 0.43 -4.85
CA ILE A 484 -31.05 1.64 -4.43
C ILE A 484 -30.44 2.32 -5.66
N LYS A 485 -30.87 3.55 -5.91
CA LYS A 485 -30.41 4.39 -6.99
C LYS A 485 -29.51 5.51 -6.50
N PHE A 486 -28.46 5.81 -7.25
CA PHE A 486 -27.54 6.92 -7.00
C PHE A 486 -27.40 7.77 -8.25
N LEU A 487 -27.75 9.06 -8.12
CA LEU A 487 -27.72 10.05 -9.19
C LEU A 487 -26.52 10.96 -9.00
N PHE A 488 -25.51 10.85 -9.87
CA PHE A 488 -24.34 11.73 -9.88
C PHE A 488 -24.71 13.02 -10.61
N LYS A 489 -24.69 14.15 -9.90
CA LYS A 489 -24.95 15.50 -10.45
C LYS A 489 -23.71 16.40 -10.46
N ASN A 490 -22.56 15.89 -10.03
CA ASN A 490 -21.29 16.59 -10.03
C ASN A 490 -20.17 15.66 -10.52
N SER A 491 -19.31 16.18 -11.41
CA SER A 491 -18.23 15.41 -12.03
C SER A 491 -17.13 14.98 -11.07
N LYS A 492 -17.03 15.61 -9.89
CA LYS A 492 -16.05 15.28 -8.85
C LYS A 492 -16.64 14.43 -7.71
N SER A 493 -17.94 14.10 -7.76
CA SER A 493 -18.55 13.20 -6.77
C SER A 493 -17.96 11.80 -6.87
N LYS A 494 -17.60 11.21 -5.73
CA LYS A 494 -17.22 9.80 -5.60
C LYS A 494 -18.12 9.11 -4.60
N LEU A 495 -18.45 7.85 -4.84
CA LEU A 495 -19.24 7.04 -3.92
C LEU A 495 -18.42 5.86 -3.39
N TYR A 496 -18.28 5.78 -2.07
CA TYR A 496 -17.68 4.68 -1.34
C TYR A 496 -18.79 3.83 -0.72
N ILE A 497 -18.82 2.55 -1.05
CA ILE A 497 -19.84 1.59 -0.61
C ILE A 497 -19.16 0.48 0.18
N GLN A 498 -19.69 0.17 1.36
CA GLN A 498 -19.24 -0.97 2.14
C GLN A 498 -20.41 -1.61 2.87
N GLY A 499 -20.52 -2.94 2.79
CA GLY A 499 -21.51 -3.69 3.53
C GLY A 499 -21.70 -5.14 3.13
N ASN A 500 -22.63 -5.82 3.81
CA ASN A 500 -23.14 -7.11 3.37
C ASN A 500 -24.49 -6.92 2.68
N PHE A 501 -24.56 -7.29 1.41
CA PHE A 501 -25.72 -7.07 0.55
C PHE A 501 -26.32 -8.40 0.11
N LEU A 502 -27.61 -8.61 0.43
CA LEU A 502 -28.38 -9.79 0.05
C LEU A 502 -29.59 -9.39 -0.80
N ASN A 503 -29.67 -9.84 -2.05
CA ASN A 503 -30.78 -9.49 -2.94
C ASN A 503 -31.00 -7.97 -3.01
N VAL A 504 -29.94 -7.23 -3.33
CA VAL A 504 -29.95 -5.77 -3.47
C VAL A 504 -29.67 -5.43 -4.92
N ASN A 505 -30.46 -4.51 -5.49
CA ASN A 505 -30.23 -3.97 -6.81
C ASN A 505 -29.69 -2.54 -6.68
N PHE A 506 -28.50 -2.31 -7.25
CA PHE A 506 -27.88 -1.00 -7.33
C PHE A 506 -28.03 -0.42 -8.73
N ASP A 507 -28.39 0.86 -8.82
CA ASP A 507 -28.48 1.61 -10.07
C ASP A 507 -27.69 2.93 -9.95
N PHE A 508 -26.67 3.09 -10.80
CA PHE A 508 -25.80 4.25 -10.83
C PHE A 508 -26.00 5.01 -12.15
N GLU A 509 -26.37 6.29 -12.07
CA GLU A 509 -26.65 7.09 -13.25
C GLU A 509 -26.06 8.50 -13.14
N ARG A 510 -25.42 8.94 -14.23
CA ARG A 510 -24.94 10.32 -14.36
C ARG A 510 -26.06 11.23 -14.88
N LYS A 511 -26.23 12.40 -14.26
CA LYS A 511 -27.25 13.42 -14.58
C LYS A 511 -26.66 14.84 -14.66
N PHE A 512 -25.54 15.03 -15.36
CA PHE A 512 -24.97 16.36 -15.66
C PHE A 512 -24.33 16.40 -17.06
N SER A 513 -24.20 17.58 -17.67
CA SER A 513 -23.68 17.77 -19.03
C SER A 513 -22.15 17.60 -19.12
N ASN A 514 -21.66 17.27 -20.34
CA ASN A 514 -20.22 17.07 -20.58
C ASN A 514 -19.40 18.37 -20.51
N GLU A 515 -20.02 19.55 -20.56
CA GLU A 515 -19.36 20.85 -20.43
C GLU A 515 -18.64 21.02 -19.07
N ASN A 516 -18.99 20.21 -18.08
CA ASN A 516 -18.41 20.22 -16.73
C ASN A 516 -17.29 19.19 -16.52
N ILE A 517 -16.80 18.54 -17.58
CA ILE A 517 -15.78 17.48 -17.49
C ILE A 517 -14.39 18.09 -17.67
N ILE A 518 -13.56 17.98 -16.62
CA ILE A 518 -12.13 18.27 -16.69
C ILE A 518 -11.42 16.93 -16.85
N PHE A 519 -10.84 16.70 -18.02
CA PHE A 519 -10.01 15.52 -18.25
C PHE A 519 -8.64 15.75 -17.61
N ASP A 520 -8.38 15.08 -16.49
CA ASP A 520 -7.07 15.06 -15.85
C ASP A 520 -6.27 13.84 -16.32
N SER A 521 -4.96 14.01 -16.41
CA SER A 521 -4.00 12.93 -16.65
C SER A 521 -3.94 11.91 -15.51
N VAL A 522 -4.34 12.31 -14.29
CA VAL A 522 -4.38 11.44 -13.11
C VAL A 522 -5.82 10.96 -12.89
N ARG A 523 -5.99 9.63 -12.81
CA ARG A 523 -7.31 8.98 -12.89
C ARG A 523 -7.83 8.48 -11.53
N TYR A 524 -7.24 8.93 -10.42
CA TYR A 524 -7.73 8.72 -9.04
C TYR A 524 -7.85 10.04 -8.30
N ASP A 525 -8.77 10.14 -7.34
CA ASP A 525 -8.99 11.36 -6.55
C ASP A 525 -8.04 11.50 -5.33
N LYS A 526 -8.18 12.58 -4.55
CA LYS A 526 -7.39 12.81 -3.32
C LYS A 526 -7.72 11.83 -2.19
N ASN A 527 -8.75 11.00 -2.34
CA ASN A 527 -9.05 9.89 -1.45
C ASN A 527 -8.58 8.54 -2.02
N LEU A 528 -7.84 8.56 -3.14
CA LEU A 528 -7.32 7.38 -3.83
C LEU A 528 -8.44 6.45 -4.36
N LEU A 529 -9.58 7.02 -4.74
CA LEU A 529 -10.69 6.32 -5.41
C LEU A 529 -10.60 6.51 -6.92
N THR A 530 -10.62 5.40 -7.67
CA THR A 530 -10.58 5.36 -9.14
C THR A 530 -11.99 5.39 -9.72
N GLY A 531 -12.86 4.49 -9.25
CA GLY A 531 -14.22 4.34 -9.75
C GLY A 531 -15.17 5.49 -9.38
N CYS A 532 -16.29 5.61 -10.09
CA CYS A 532 -17.40 6.49 -9.68
C CYS A 532 -18.12 5.91 -8.47
N ALA A 533 -18.46 4.62 -8.51
CA ALA A 533 -18.89 3.85 -7.34
C ALA A 533 -17.85 2.77 -6.98
N ASN A 534 -17.51 2.71 -5.70
CA ASN A 534 -16.39 1.92 -5.19
C ASN A 534 -16.90 0.98 -4.09
N PHE A 535 -17.09 -0.30 -4.39
CA PHE A 535 -17.51 -1.32 -3.41
C PHE A 535 -16.30 -1.93 -2.75
N TYR A 536 -15.96 -1.45 -1.55
CA TYR A 536 -14.76 -1.91 -0.85
C TYR A 536 -15.20 -2.78 0.33
N ASP A 537 -14.42 -3.81 0.62
CA ASP A 537 -14.61 -4.65 1.81
C ASP A 537 -16.04 -5.23 1.94
N SER A 538 -16.70 -5.52 0.80
CA SER A 538 -18.13 -5.83 0.72
C SER A 538 -18.38 -7.33 0.51
N ARG A 539 -19.56 -7.78 0.93
CA ARG A 539 -20.04 -9.15 0.67
C ARG A 539 -21.32 -9.14 -0.15
N PHE A 540 -21.36 -9.95 -1.19
CA PHE A 540 -22.48 -10.03 -2.11
C PHE A 540 -23.17 -11.40 -2.03
N LYS A 541 -24.50 -11.36 -2.05
CA LYS A 541 -25.32 -12.55 -2.31
C LYS A 541 -26.54 -12.12 -3.12
N ASP A 542 -26.66 -12.62 -4.34
CA ASP A 542 -27.78 -12.35 -5.25
C ASP A 542 -27.94 -10.84 -5.57
N VAL A 543 -26.83 -10.12 -5.72
CA VAL A 543 -26.83 -8.68 -6.00
C VAL A 543 -26.89 -8.40 -7.50
N SER A 544 -27.60 -7.33 -7.89
CA SER A 544 -27.54 -6.80 -9.26
C SER A 544 -26.97 -5.38 -9.27
N ILE A 545 -26.13 -5.06 -10.25
CA ILE A 545 -25.47 -3.76 -10.39
C ILE A 545 -25.74 -3.22 -11.79
N LYS A 546 -26.25 -1.99 -11.88
CA LYS A 546 -26.42 -1.26 -13.13
C LYS A 546 -25.67 0.05 -13.08
N SER A 547 -24.97 0.40 -14.16
CA SER A 547 -24.26 1.67 -14.27
C SER A 547 -24.40 2.24 -15.68
N SER A 548 -24.59 3.56 -15.79
CA SER A 548 -24.71 4.23 -17.08
C SER A 548 -24.06 5.60 -17.14
N ASN A 549 -23.38 5.89 -18.25
CA ASN A 549 -22.83 7.20 -18.58
C ASN A 549 -21.79 7.73 -17.57
N MET A 550 -20.97 6.87 -16.96
CA MET A 550 -19.99 7.30 -15.95
C MET A 550 -18.72 7.89 -16.59
N ILE A 551 -18.05 8.81 -15.86
CA ILE A 551 -16.89 9.58 -16.35
C ILE A 551 -15.60 9.38 -15.55
N CYS A 552 -15.62 8.54 -14.53
CA CYS A 552 -14.45 8.21 -13.73
C CYS A 552 -13.57 7.20 -14.47
N GLU A 553 -12.37 6.93 -13.94
CA GLU A 553 -11.49 5.87 -14.46
C GLU A 553 -12.24 4.56 -14.62
N ASP A 554 -12.94 4.14 -13.56
CA ASP A 554 -13.83 3.00 -13.61
C ASP A 554 -15.27 3.48 -13.45
N SER A 555 -16.21 2.90 -14.18
CA SER A 555 -17.62 3.10 -13.81
C SER A 555 -17.88 2.54 -12.42
N ILE A 556 -17.41 1.31 -12.18
CA ILE A 556 -17.52 0.59 -10.92
C ILE A 556 -16.14 -0.02 -10.58
N ASN A 557 -15.67 0.17 -9.34
CA ASN A 557 -14.49 -0.53 -8.80
C ASN A 557 -14.94 -1.40 -7.62
N ILE A 558 -14.62 -2.70 -7.65
CA ILE A 558 -14.97 -3.66 -6.59
C ILE A 558 -13.67 -4.22 -6.01
N LYS A 559 -13.43 -3.93 -4.73
CA LYS A 559 -12.15 -4.17 -4.08
C LYS A 559 -12.27 -4.93 -2.78
N ASN A 560 -11.36 -5.89 -2.54
CA ASN A 560 -11.28 -6.70 -1.32
C ASN A 560 -12.65 -7.28 -0.90
N SER A 561 -13.45 -7.69 -1.89
CA SER A 561 -14.84 -8.08 -1.71
C SER A 561 -15.05 -9.54 -2.08
N THR A 562 -16.11 -10.14 -1.54
CA THR A 562 -16.37 -11.57 -1.76
C THR A 562 -17.85 -11.90 -1.99
N GLY A 563 -18.12 -13.04 -2.62
CA GLY A 563 -19.47 -13.61 -2.73
C GLY A 563 -20.00 -13.70 -4.16
N ASN A 564 -21.32 -13.73 -4.30
CA ASN A 564 -22.00 -14.00 -5.56
C ASN A 564 -22.80 -12.79 -6.04
N ILE A 565 -22.59 -12.39 -7.30
CA ILE A 565 -23.31 -11.31 -7.98
C ILE A 565 -24.15 -11.95 -9.09
N ASN A 566 -25.45 -11.65 -9.10
CA ASN A 566 -26.39 -12.22 -10.07
C ASN A 566 -26.25 -11.55 -11.45
N ASN A 567 -26.14 -10.22 -11.49
CA ASN A 567 -26.00 -9.50 -12.75
C ASN A 567 -25.20 -8.20 -12.59
N ILE A 568 -24.34 -7.88 -13.56
CA ILE A 568 -23.73 -6.56 -13.71
C ILE A 568 -23.99 -6.06 -15.13
N GLU A 569 -24.60 -4.88 -15.27
CA GLU A 569 -24.85 -4.22 -16.56
C GLU A 569 -24.23 -2.81 -16.57
N ILE A 570 -23.28 -2.57 -17.46
CA ILE A 570 -22.62 -1.26 -17.60
C ILE A 570 -22.79 -0.75 -19.04
N LYS A 571 -23.22 0.51 -19.17
CA LYS A 571 -23.39 1.18 -20.46
C LYS A 571 -22.65 2.51 -20.49
N ASP A 572 -21.98 2.79 -21.59
CA ASP A 572 -21.36 4.09 -21.87
C ASP A 572 -20.38 4.52 -20.76
N SER A 573 -19.30 3.76 -20.53
CA SER A 573 -18.17 4.21 -19.70
C SER A 573 -17.21 5.07 -20.53
N PHE A 574 -16.79 6.22 -20.00
CA PHE A 574 -15.80 7.09 -20.65
C PHE A 574 -14.35 6.60 -20.53
N TYR A 575 -14.08 5.61 -19.68
CA TYR A 575 -12.79 4.96 -19.50
C TYR A 575 -13.01 3.46 -19.31
N ASP A 576 -12.49 2.86 -18.23
CA ASP A 576 -12.68 1.47 -17.89
C ASP A 576 -14.11 1.25 -17.37
N ALA A 577 -14.73 0.12 -17.70
CA ALA A 577 -16.09 -0.15 -17.25
C ALA A 577 -16.10 -0.72 -15.83
N LEU A 578 -15.30 -1.74 -15.57
CA LEU A 578 -15.35 -2.49 -14.33
C LEU A 578 -13.98 -3.01 -13.93
N ASP A 579 -13.57 -2.63 -12.72
CA ASP A 579 -12.32 -3.09 -12.11
C ASP A 579 -12.58 -3.97 -10.89
N PHE A 580 -11.88 -5.09 -10.84
CA PHE A 580 -11.91 -6.03 -9.74
C PHE A 580 -10.53 -6.20 -9.10
N ASP A 581 -10.40 -5.72 -7.87
CA ASP A 581 -9.13 -5.74 -7.13
C ASP A 581 -9.21 -6.62 -5.87
N PHE A 582 -8.22 -7.50 -5.65
CA PHE A 582 -8.08 -8.27 -4.40
C PHE A 582 -9.32 -9.08 -3.98
N SER A 583 -10.17 -9.46 -4.93
CA SER A 583 -11.52 -9.97 -4.66
C SER A 583 -11.66 -11.47 -4.98
N ASP A 584 -12.73 -12.08 -4.45
CA ASP A 584 -13.09 -13.49 -4.66
C ASP A 584 -14.59 -13.57 -4.99
N LEU A 585 -14.92 -13.58 -6.28
CA LEU A 585 -16.28 -13.34 -6.76
C LEU A 585 -16.75 -14.37 -7.78
N LYS A 586 -18.02 -14.74 -7.67
CA LYS A 586 -18.76 -15.47 -8.72
C LYS A 586 -19.82 -14.57 -9.32
N ILE A 587 -19.85 -14.47 -10.64
CA ILE A 587 -20.74 -13.57 -11.38
C ILE A 587 -21.53 -14.39 -12.39
N LYS A 588 -22.85 -14.39 -12.26
CA LYS A 588 -23.70 -15.18 -13.17
C LYS A 588 -23.86 -14.53 -14.54
N GLU A 589 -24.07 -13.23 -14.61
CA GLU A 589 -24.15 -12.51 -15.89
C GLU A 589 -23.44 -11.16 -15.79
N LEU A 590 -22.62 -10.85 -16.78
CA LEU A 590 -21.87 -9.61 -16.90
C LEU A 590 -22.04 -9.07 -18.31
N LYS A 591 -22.67 -7.90 -18.45
CA LYS A 591 -22.89 -7.22 -19.72
C LYS A 591 -22.30 -5.82 -19.70
N ILE A 592 -21.34 -5.58 -20.60
CA ILE A 592 -20.77 -4.26 -20.83
C ILE A 592 -21.01 -3.88 -22.29
N ASN A 593 -21.60 -2.71 -22.49
CA ASN A 593 -21.76 -2.13 -23.82
C ASN A 593 -21.16 -0.73 -23.83
N LYS A 594 -20.10 -0.59 -24.61
CA LYS A 594 -19.33 0.64 -24.83
C LYS A 594 -18.56 1.11 -23.60
N ALA A 595 -17.25 0.87 -23.63
CA ALA A 595 -16.25 1.45 -22.74
C ALA A 595 -15.12 2.02 -23.60
N PHE A 596 -14.63 3.22 -23.30
CA PHE A 596 -13.57 3.83 -24.12
C PHE A 596 -12.18 3.28 -23.85
N ASN A 597 -12.00 2.50 -22.78
CA ASN A 597 -10.78 1.76 -22.52
C ASN A 597 -11.10 0.27 -22.29
N ASP A 598 -10.68 -0.35 -21.20
CA ASP A 598 -10.93 -1.76 -20.93
C ASP A 598 -12.38 -1.96 -20.45
N CYS A 599 -13.05 -2.97 -20.98
CA CYS A 599 -14.36 -3.34 -20.49
C CYS A 599 -14.25 -3.93 -19.07
N LEU A 600 -13.27 -4.78 -18.83
CA LEU A 600 -13.13 -5.52 -17.59
C LEU A 600 -11.64 -5.69 -17.24
N ASP A 601 -11.19 -5.15 -16.11
CA ASP A 601 -9.83 -5.37 -15.58
C ASP A 601 -9.84 -6.14 -14.25
N PHE A 602 -8.86 -7.02 -14.07
CA PHE A 602 -8.72 -7.87 -12.89
C PHE A 602 -7.31 -7.80 -12.31
N SER A 603 -7.25 -7.59 -10.99
CA SER A 603 -6.01 -7.61 -10.21
C SER A 603 -6.13 -8.49 -8.96
N LEU A 604 -5.10 -9.32 -8.74
CA LEU A 604 -4.78 -10.00 -7.47
C LEU A 604 -5.96 -10.74 -6.81
N GLY A 605 -6.81 -11.43 -7.59
CA GLY A 605 -8.02 -12.10 -7.10
C GLY A 605 -8.38 -13.42 -7.78
N ASN A 606 -9.51 -14.01 -7.37
CA ASN A 606 -10.10 -15.22 -7.99
C ASN A 606 -11.52 -14.91 -8.48
N TYR A 607 -11.81 -15.23 -9.73
CA TYR A 607 -13.05 -14.82 -10.37
C TYR A 607 -13.64 -15.94 -11.22
N GLU A 608 -14.94 -16.13 -11.11
CA GLU A 608 -15.71 -17.10 -11.90
C GLU A 608 -16.90 -16.39 -12.56
N ILE A 609 -17.02 -16.46 -13.88
CA ILE A 609 -18.07 -15.79 -14.65
C ILE A 609 -18.83 -16.80 -15.52
N ASP A 610 -20.14 -16.94 -15.33
CA ASP A 610 -20.95 -17.88 -16.11
C ASP A 610 -21.21 -17.37 -17.53
N LYS A 611 -21.57 -16.09 -17.65
CA LYS A 611 -21.85 -15.43 -18.93
C LYS A 611 -21.27 -14.02 -18.99
N LEU A 612 -20.41 -13.78 -19.97
CA LEU A 612 -19.83 -12.49 -20.29
C LEU A 612 -20.26 -12.02 -21.68
N TYR A 613 -20.78 -10.80 -21.75
CA TYR A 613 -21.06 -10.08 -22.99
C TYR A 613 -20.34 -8.73 -22.95
N ALA A 614 -19.26 -8.58 -23.71
CA ALA A 614 -18.48 -7.34 -23.78
C ALA A 614 -18.47 -6.82 -25.22
N GLN A 615 -19.03 -5.63 -25.44
CA GLN A 615 -19.12 -5.06 -26.78
C GLN A 615 -18.63 -3.61 -26.79
N LYS A 616 -17.94 -3.20 -27.85
CA LYS A 616 -17.43 -1.82 -28.07
C LYS A 616 -16.45 -1.40 -26.98
N CYS A 617 -15.42 -2.22 -26.75
CA CYS A 617 -14.36 -1.93 -25.79
C CYS A 617 -13.22 -1.20 -26.52
N GLY A 618 -12.79 -0.04 -26.02
CA GLY A 618 -11.79 0.79 -26.69
C GLY A 618 -10.40 0.15 -26.71
N ASP A 619 -10.05 -0.62 -25.69
CA ASP A 619 -8.78 -1.36 -25.63
C ASP A 619 -8.98 -2.87 -25.45
N LYS A 620 -9.26 -3.39 -24.25
CA LYS A 620 -9.49 -4.84 -24.03
C LYS A 620 -10.93 -5.17 -23.67
N GLY A 621 -11.44 -6.27 -24.20
CA GLY A 621 -12.68 -6.89 -23.74
C GLY A 621 -12.52 -7.44 -22.32
N VAL A 622 -11.45 -8.18 -22.10
CA VAL A 622 -11.04 -8.68 -20.78
C VAL A 622 -9.53 -8.50 -20.60
N SER A 623 -9.15 -7.79 -19.56
CA SER A 623 -7.79 -7.63 -19.09
C SER A 623 -7.62 -8.38 -17.77
N VAL A 624 -6.73 -9.36 -17.72
CA VAL A 624 -6.43 -10.10 -16.49
C VAL A 624 -4.97 -9.89 -16.16
N GLY A 625 -4.69 -9.28 -15.01
CA GLY A 625 -3.34 -8.99 -14.56
C GLY A 625 -3.02 -9.58 -13.19
N GLU A 626 -1.73 -9.45 -12.84
CA GLU A 626 -1.24 -9.44 -11.47
C GLU A 626 -1.68 -10.69 -10.69
N LYS A 627 -1.24 -11.88 -11.13
CA LYS A 627 -1.53 -13.18 -10.49
C LYS A 627 -3.03 -13.53 -10.36
N SER A 628 -3.94 -12.80 -11.01
CA SER A 628 -5.36 -13.13 -10.98
C SER A 628 -5.64 -14.50 -11.60
N LYS A 629 -6.63 -15.19 -11.06
CA LYS A 629 -7.18 -16.43 -11.62
C LYS A 629 -8.61 -16.17 -12.06
N VAL A 630 -8.87 -16.28 -13.35
CA VAL A 630 -10.18 -16.00 -13.94
C VAL A 630 -10.67 -17.22 -14.70
N LYS A 631 -11.87 -17.70 -14.36
CA LYS A 631 -12.59 -18.73 -15.11
C LYS A 631 -13.85 -18.13 -15.73
N ILE A 632 -14.03 -18.31 -17.04
CA ILE A 632 -15.22 -17.84 -17.77
C ILE A 632 -15.86 -19.02 -18.50
N PHE A 633 -17.14 -19.29 -18.26
CA PHE A 633 -17.83 -20.40 -18.91
C PHE A 633 -18.28 -20.04 -20.34
N ASN A 634 -18.92 -18.89 -20.51
CA ASN A 634 -19.34 -18.41 -21.83
C ASN A 634 -19.00 -16.94 -22.00
N ALA A 635 -18.27 -16.61 -23.06
CA ALA A 635 -17.90 -15.24 -23.38
C ALA A 635 -18.24 -14.93 -24.84
N SER A 636 -18.90 -13.79 -25.05
CA SER A 636 -19.07 -13.15 -26.35
C SER A 636 -18.43 -11.77 -26.31
N ILE A 637 -17.39 -11.55 -27.11
CA ILE A 637 -16.65 -10.28 -27.16
C ILE A 637 -16.66 -9.72 -28.58
N ALA A 638 -17.15 -8.50 -28.75
CA ALA A 638 -17.25 -7.88 -30.08
C ALA A 638 -16.80 -6.42 -30.12
N GLU A 639 -16.26 -6.00 -31.26
CA GLU A 639 -15.80 -4.62 -31.49
C GLU A 639 -14.80 -4.16 -30.41
N SER A 640 -13.66 -4.84 -30.31
CA SER A 640 -12.61 -4.52 -29.33
C SER A 640 -11.22 -4.55 -29.96
N ASN A 641 -10.27 -3.75 -29.47
CA ASN A 641 -8.90 -3.84 -29.96
C ASN A 641 -8.28 -5.20 -29.58
N ILE A 642 -8.35 -5.61 -28.30
CA ILE A 642 -7.95 -6.93 -27.84
C ILE A 642 -9.16 -7.66 -27.23
N GLY A 643 -9.33 -8.95 -27.51
CA GLY A 643 -10.40 -9.77 -26.92
C GLY A 643 -10.11 -10.06 -25.46
N ILE A 644 -9.17 -10.98 -25.21
CA ILE A 644 -8.73 -11.34 -23.85
C ILE A 644 -7.20 -11.22 -23.75
N ALA A 645 -6.71 -10.51 -22.73
CA ALA A 645 -5.30 -10.41 -22.40
C ALA A 645 -5.01 -10.98 -21.01
N SER A 646 -4.12 -11.98 -20.91
CA SER A 646 -3.58 -12.51 -19.65
C SER A 646 -2.17 -11.93 -19.40
N LYS A 647 -1.94 -11.31 -18.25
CA LYS A 647 -0.71 -10.57 -17.94
C LYS A 647 -0.15 -10.91 -16.57
N ASP A 648 1.16 -10.76 -16.41
CA ASP A 648 1.78 -10.60 -15.08
C ASP A 648 1.45 -11.76 -14.11
N SER A 649 1.87 -12.98 -14.45
CA SER A 649 1.59 -14.23 -13.70
C SER A 649 0.13 -14.66 -13.60
N SER A 650 -0.81 -14.05 -14.33
CA SER A 650 -2.22 -14.46 -14.29
C SER A 650 -2.47 -15.81 -14.98
N ASN A 651 -3.59 -16.44 -14.59
CA ASN A 651 -4.14 -17.61 -15.27
C ASN A 651 -5.59 -17.34 -15.68
N VAL A 652 -5.90 -17.57 -16.95
CA VAL A 652 -7.24 -17.39 -17.52
C VAL A 652 -7.69 -18.69 -18.16
N GLU A 653 -8.89 -19.15 -17.81
CA GLU A 653 -9.52 -20.33 -18.38
C GLU A 653 -10.89 -19.96 -18.95
N VAL A 654 -11.12 -20.23 -20.24
CA VAL A 654 -12.38 -19.94 -20.91
C VAL A 654 -12.95 -21.21 -21.55
N GLU A 655 -14.19 -21.58 -21.23
CA GLU A 655 -14.80 -22.78 -21.78
C GLU A 655 -15.35 -22.56 -23.20
N ASN A 656 -16.21 -21.56 -23.42
CA ASN A 656 -16.73 -21.19 -24.73
C ASN A 656 -16.47 -19.70 -25.01
N LEU A 657 -15.74 -19.41 -26.08
CA LEU A 657 -15.37 -18.06 -26.49
C LEU A 657 -15.78 -17.80 -27.93
N ASP A 658 -16.74 -16.90 -28.12
CA ASP A 658 -17.11 -16.34 -29.43
C ASP A 658 -16.66 -14.88 -29.50
N MET A 659 -16.01 -14.52 -30.60
CA MET A 659 -15.43 -13.23 -30.80
C MET A 659 -15.66 -12.70 -32.22
N ASN A 660 -15.90 -11.40 -32.34
CA ASN A 660 -16.16 -10.78 -33.64
C ASN A 660 -15.64 -9.34 -33.74
N ILE A 661 -14.96 -9.00 -34.85
CA ILE A 661 -14.44 -7.64 -35.12
C ILE A 661 -13.42 -7.24 -34.06
N LEU A 662 -12.21 -7.79 -34.14
CA LEU A 662 -11.11 -7.45 -33.23
C LEU A 662 -9.81 -7.11 -33.94
N ARG A 663 -8.90 -6.40 -33.27
CA ARG A 663 -7.51 -6.38 -33.74
C ARG A 663 -6.78 -7.65 -33.34
N THR A 664 -6.77 -7.99 -32.06
CA THR A 664 -6.13 -9.19 -31.51
C THR A 664 -7.14 -10.02 -30.73
N CYS A 665 -7.33 -11.30 -31.08
CA CYS A 665 -8.28 -12.15 -30.35
C CYS A 665 -7.78 -12.46 -28.92
N LEU A 666 -6.57 -13.03 -28.79
CA LEU A 666 -5.99 -13.45 -27.52
C LEU A 666 -4.57 -12.89 -27.34
N ALA A 667 -4.22 -12.47 -26.13
CA ALA A 667 -2.87 -12.05 -25.79
C ALA A 667 -2.39 -12.63 -24.45
N ALA A 668 -1.12 -12.99 -24.34
CA ALA A 668 -0.50 -13.41 -23.08
C ALA A 668 0.94 -12.91 -22.94
N TYR A 669 1.23 -12.08 -21.94
CA TYR A 669 2.55 -11.45 -21.81
C TYR A 669 2.88 -10.96 -20.40
N ARG A 670 4.17 -10.83 -20.08
CA ARG A 670 4.66 -10.13 -18.88
C ARG A 670 4.83 -8.64 -19.17
N LYS A 671 4.03 -7.80 -18.53
CA LYS A 671 4.12 -6.33 -18.59
C LYS A 671 5.01 -5.76 -17.47
N LYS A 672 4.92 -6.35 -16.29
CA LYS A 672 5.55 -5.87 -15.05
C LYS A 672 6.64 -6.83 -14.58
N ARG A 673 7.79 -6.29 -14.19
CA ARG A 673 9.01 -7.06 -13.86
C ARG A 673 8.91 -7.82 -12.53
N GLU A 674 8.04 -7.37 -11.65
CA GLU A 674 7.73 -7.99 -10.37
C GLU A 674 6.87 -9.26 -10.51
N PHE A 675 6.42 -9.56 -11.72
CA PHE A 675 5.66 -10.76 -12.06
C PHE A 675 6.42 -11.65 -13.05
N SER A 676 5.90 -12.87 -13.23
CA SER A 676 6.35 -13.88 -14.19
C SER A 676 5.41 -13.93 -15.41
N SER A 677 5.60 -14.93 -16.28
CA SER A 677 4.78 -15.12 -17.47
C SER A 677 3.33 -15.52 -17.14
N ALA A 678 2.43 -15.22 -18.08
CA ALA A 678 0.99 -15.42 -17.94
C ALA A 678 0.50 -16.64 -18.75
N LYS A 679 -0.66 -17.17 -18.38
CA LYS A 679 -1.31 -18.32 -19.03
C LYS A 679 -2.73 -17.98 -19.44
N LEU A 680 -3.13 -18.46 -20.62
CA LEU A 680 -4.49 -18.35 -21.14
C LEU A 680 -4.86 -19.66 -21.83
N PHE A 681 -5.92 -20.31 -21.35
CA PHE A 681 -6.45 -21.55 -21.87
C PHE A 681 -7.88 -21.34 -22.38
N VAL A 682 -8.15 -21.73 -23.63
CA VAL A 682 -9.48 -21.69 -24.23
C VAL A 682 -9.87 -23.08 -24.72
N LYS A 683 -11.03 -23.58 -24.27
CA LYS A 683 -11.51 -24.90 -24.68
C LYS A 683 -12.15 -24.87 -26.07
N ASN A 684 -13.23 -24.09 -26.24
CA ASN A 684 -13.94 -23.92 -27.51
C ASN A 684 -13.79 -22.48 -27.99
N PHE A 685 -13.11 -22.27 -29.12
CA PHE A 685 -12.69 -20.96 -29.60
C PHE A 685 -13.25 -20.67 -31.00
N GLN A 686 -13.91 -19.51 -31.14
CA GLN A 686 -14.25 -18.92 -32.43
C GLN A 686 -13.92 -17.42 -32.40
N CYS A 687 -13.17 -16.94 -33.39
CA CYS A 687 -12.90 -15.52 -33.57
C CYS A 687 -13.06 -15.15 -35.04
N ARG A 688 -13.96 -14.20 -35.34
CA ARG A 688 -14.30 -13.76 -36.69
C ARG A 688 -13.85 -12.32 -36.89
N ASN A 689 -13.45 -11.97 -38.11
CA ASN A 689 -13.04 -10.62 -38.49
C ASN A 689 -11.94 -10.05 -37.57
N PHE A 690 -10.75 -10.66 -37.60
CA PHE A 690 -9.60 -10.24 -36.77
C PHE A 690 -8.33 -9.98 -37.58
N TYR A 691 -7.37 -9.23 -37.01
CA TYR A 691 -6.04 -9.05 -37.61
C TYR A 691 -4.99 -10.04 -37.06
N ILE A 692 -4.97 -10.24 -35.74
CA ILE A 692 -4.04 -11.13 -35.02
C ILE A 692 -4.85 -12.13 -34.20
N LYS A 693 -4.62 -13.43 -34.41
CA LYS A 693 -5.32 -14.47 -33.62
C LYS A 693 -4.75 -14.55 -32.20
N THR A 694 -3.43 -14.63 -32.07
CA THR A 694 -2.74 -14.77 -30.79
C THR A 694 -1.48 -13.91 -30.75
N ASP A 695 -1.25 -13.20 -29.65
CA ASP A 695 -0.04 -12.41 -29.37
C ASP A 695 0.60 -12.86 -28.05
N THR A 696 1.83 -13.35 -28.08
CA THR A 696 2.50 -13.92 -26.89
C THR A 696 3.95 -13.51 -26.77
N ASP A 697 4.39 -13.21 -25.55
CA ASP A 697 5.82 -13.13 -25.28
C ASP A 697 6.47 -14.54 -25.23
N LYS A 698 7.81 -14.58 -25.10
CA LYS A 698 8.59 -15.83 -25.15
C LYS A 698 8.19 -16.87 -24.08
N ASN A 699 7.70 -16.44 -22.92
CA ASN A 699 7.54 -17.30 -21.74
C ASN A 699 6.06 -17.53 -21.36
N SER A 700 5.15 -16.77 -21.95
CA SER A 700 3.71 -16.85 -21.71
C SER A 700 3.07 -17.85 -22.66
N ILE A 701 1.94 -18.42 -22.25
CA ILE A 701 1.34 -19.57 -22.95
C ILE A 701 -0.12 -19.27 -23.27
N ILE A 702 -0.48 -19.45 -24.53
CA ILE A 702 -1.86 -19.54 -25.00
C ILE A 702 -2.11 -20.96 -25.50
N THR A 703 -3.13 -21.63 -24.98
CA THR A 703 -3.56 -22.97 -25.40
C THR A 703 -5.00 -22.92 -25.88
N ILE A 704 -5.26 -23.40 -27.10
CA ILE A 704 -6.60 -23.55 -27.69
C ILE A 704 -6.83 -25.04 -27.95
N ASN A 705 -7.88 -25.63 -27.38
CA ASN A 705 -8.14 -27.07 -27.54
C ASN A 705 -9.00 -27.40 -28.77
N ASN A 706 -10.06 -26.63 -29.02
CA ASN A 706 -11.02 -26.85 -30.09
C ASN A 706 -11.38 -25.52 -30.75
N GLU A 707 -11.22 -25.46 -32.06
CA GLU A 707 -11.55 -24.29 -32.88
C GLU A 707 -12.80 -24.60 -33.71
N ILE A 708 -13.80 -23.73 -33.65
CA ILE A 708 -15.17 -23.98 -34.13
C ILE A 708 -15.55 -23.08 -35.30
#